data_AF-A0A8H3GJ22-F1
#
_entry.id   AF-A0A8H3GJ22-F1
#
_cell.length_a   1.000
_cell.length_b   1.000
_cell.length_c   1.000
_cell.angle_alpha   90.00
_cell.angle_beta   90.00
_cell.angle_gamma   90.00
#
_symmetry.space_group_name_H-M   'P 1'
#
loop_
_entity.id
_entity.type
_entity.pdbx_description
1 polymer ?
#
loop_
_entity_poly.entity_id
_entity_poly.type
_entity_poly.pdbx_seq_one_letter_code
_entity_poly.pdbx_strand_id
1 'polypeptide(L)'
;DGTWKELYVDAHDGKVRNVINFVAEHSYRVVPISYQEPTQKYETLHEPADYTTSQHGWHNFGGKNTTDTSGNNVIVYKRCHSDPNPPNIDELKCVNTTAQSSPNNAYEYTYNPDKEPTNDQNVNAARVNVFYIVNAMHDITYHYGFTENAYNFQNDNFGRGGKGEDRIQVSVQDGSGVNNANFATPPDGQPGQMRMFLWISTALLRDGALQNDIVVHEFTHGVSNRMTGGGTSRCLQTTEAGGLGEGWSDAMADIIEAKTNPIPDFTTGSYVVNMKAGSRSHPYSTDEKTNPLTYFSLATRKEVHLIGEVWATMLHELFAALVDSYGLSDNLRTDAFEMKGNVIMLHLIMDGFQLQPCNPTFTSARNGVIAAPWESHTGVRRHTHRTRGVGPTGVNLVSYHPPSVFETYDVDGANFSSSGVTPEELAKSFLAEKLGVTPESLTRRSGYTSDVASYEYFSQAINGIRVSNAVANVGIKDDKVVSYGASFVKPKNVAPQEPTLPLDRAIALAEEAIGGKWNQSPVVLEYTAGEDGTCFLTHVIQVQGISDGSWKQLFIDAHDGQIRNVVDFVADASYQVVPLEYQDPTQDPPKSYTIVKDPEDKGASPNGWYENGVLASPGTLGNNVASYKDQPLLGETTQSGPDQYHYPYDPSQEPEVKQNVDAAVVNAFYVVNAMHDLTYRYGFTEEAFNFQADNFGKGGQGGDPVLVSVQDGSGTNNANFLTLPDGQAGQMRMYLWTLTTPKRDGALENDIVVHEFTHGVSNRMTGGGTGQCLQTMEAGGMGEGWSDAMADITEAKSDPISDFTLGSYVTNKPAGIRKYPYSTDMKTNPLMYSSVKTLNEVHNIGEVWANMLHNLLADLVAKYGLGKELKPEEETGNSIALHLIMDGFALQPCNPTFISARDAIIQADLNRYDGKNKCLIWHAFAMRGLGLSAKDHVDSGDVPKGC
;
A
#
# COMPACT_ATOMS: atom_id res chain seq x y z
N ASP A 1 -29.72 -28.23 -27.85
CA ASP A 1 -29.83 -27.57 -26.53
C ASP A 1 -31.15 -27.90 -25.81
N GLY A 2 -32.12 -28.62 -26.41
CA GLY A 2 -33.42 -28.88 -25.76
C GLY A 2 -34.39 -27.70 -25.86
N THR A 3 -34.08 -26.67 -26.64
CA THR A 3 -34.93 -25.51 -26.88
C THR A 3 -35.86 -25.74 -28.07
N TRP A 4 -37.04 -25.12 -28.04
CA TRP A 4 -37.97 -25.09 -29.16
C TRP A 4 -37.79 -23.77 -29.93
N LYS A 5 -37.46 -23.84 -31.21
CA LYS A 5 -37.28 -22.67 -32.09
C LYS A 5 -38.14 -22.81 -33.35
N GLU A 6 -38.75 -21.71 -33.79
CA GLU A 6 -39.41 -21.58 -35.08
C GLU A 6 -38.53 -20.76 -36.03
N LEU A 7 -38.22 -21.30 -37.21
CA LEU A 7 -37.40 -20.64 -38.23
C LEU A 7 -38.24 -20.21 -39.42
N TYR A 8 -38.10 -18.95 -39.82
CA TYR A 8 -38.68 -18.41 -41.05
C TYR A 8 -37.58 -18.40 -42.10
N VAL A 9 -37.68 -19.33 -43.06
CA VAL A 9 -36.70 -19.51 -44.13
C VAL A 9 -37.25 -18.92 -45.42
N ASP A 10 -36.47 -18.08 -46.09
CA ASP A 10 -36.81 -17.54 -47.39
C ASP A 10 -36.91 -18.66 -48.42
N ALA A 11 -38.08 -18.77 -49.05
CA ALA A 11 -38.35 -19.85 -49.99
C ALA A 11 -37.58 -19.72 -51.33
N HIS A 12 -36.96 -18.57 -51.62
CA HIS A 12 -36.23 -18.35 -52.87
C HIS A 12 -34.74 -18.63 -52.76
N ASP A 13 -34.11 -18.27 -51.64
CA ASP A 13 -32.66 -18.44 -51.45
C ASP A 13 -32.29 -19.38 -50.28
N GLY A 14 -33.27 -19.91 -49.55
CA GLY A 14 -33.05 -20.83 -48.45
C GLY A 14 -32.41 -20.18 -47.22
N LYS A 15 -32.27 -18.85 -47.19
CA LYS A 15 -31.68 -18.16 -46.06
C LYS A 15 -32.70 -17.98 -44.95
N VAL A 16 -32.26 -18.21 -43.72
CA VAL A 16 -33.06 -17.89 -42.53
C VAL A 16 -33.24 -16.38 -42.47
N ARG A 17 -34.50 -15.93 -42.47
CA ARG A 17 -34.89 -14.52 -42.35
C ARG A 17 -35.29 -14.16 -40.93
N ASN A 18 -35.80 -15.12 -40.16
CA ASN A 18 -36.17 -14.90 -38.77
C ASN A 18 -36.09 -16.20 -37.96
N VAL A 19 -35.87 -16.08 -36.65
CA VAL A 19 -35.90 -17.18 -35.68
C VAL A 19 -36.66 -16.71 -34.45
N ILE A 20 -37.63 -17.50 -33.97
CA ILE A 20 -38.38 -17.26 -32.73
C ILE A 20 -38.07 -18.40 -31.75
N ASN A 21 -37.60 -18.08 -30.54
CA ASN A 21 -37.34 -19.06 -29.48
C ASN A 21 -38.51 -19.13 -28.48
N PHE A 22 -38.92 -20.35 -28.08
CA PHE A 22 -40.09 -20.59 -27.21
C PHE A 22 -39.73 -20.89 -25.74
N VAL A 23 -38.45 -20.83 -25.36
CA VAL A 23 -38.04 -20.90 -23.95
C VAL A 23 -37.99 -19.49 -23.38
N ALA A 24 -38.50 -19.27 -22.16
CA ALA A 24 -38.42 -17.98 -21.48
C ALA A 24 -36.96 -17.74 -21.07
N GLU A 25 -36.21 -17.16 -22.01
CA GLU A 25 -34.81 -16.81 -21.85
C GLU A 25 -34.64 -15.77 -20.74
N HIS A 26 -33.69 -16.01 -19.82
CA HIS A 26 -33.22 -14.99 -18.88
C HIS A 26 -32.52 -13.89 -19.68
N SER A 27 -32.90 -12.65 -19.40
CA SER A 27 -32.25 -11.49 -19.99
C SER A 27 -31.68 -10.59 -18.91
N TYR A 28 -30.46 -10.10 -19.12
CA TYR A 28 -29.76 -9.23 -18.18
C TYR A 28 -29.30 -7.98 -18.92
N ARG A 29 -29.71 -6.80 -18.48
CA ARG A 29 -29.19 -5.54 -19.02
C ARG A 29 -28.00 -5.08 -18.19
N VAL A 30 -26.80 -5.24 -18.73
CA VAL A 30 -25.53 -5.20 -17.99
C VAL A 30 -24.40 -4.63 -18.85
N VAL A 31 -23.26 -4.36 -18.22
CA VAL A 31 -21.99 -4.18 -18.90
C VAL A 31 -21.47 -5.58 -19.25
N PRO A 32 -21.33 -5.97 -20.53
CA PRO A 32 -20.84 -7.30 -20.87
C PRO A 32 -19.43 -7.54 -20.32
N ILE A 33 -19.12 -8.78 -19.92
CA ILE A 33 -17.93 -9.10 -19.12
C ILE A 33 -16.59 -8.65 -19.73
N SER A 34 -16.50 -8.52 -21.05
CA SER A 34 -15.29 -8.06 -21.72
C SER A 34 -15.14 -6.53 -21.74
N TYR A 35 -16.13 -5.76 -21.26
CA TYR A 35 -16.10 -4.30 -21.17
C TYR A 35 -16.02 -3.88 -19.70
N GLN A 36 -15.28 -2.82 -19.43
CA GLN A 36 -15.05 -2.34 -18.06
C GLN A 36 -16.30 -1.72 -17.45
N GLU A 37 -17.04 -0.95 -18.25
CA GLU A 37 -17.93 0.06 -17.67
C GLU A 37 -19.06 0.50 -18.63
N PRO A 38 -20.14 1.13 -18.11
CA PRO A 38 -21.38 1.36 -18.88
C PRO A 38 -21.28 2.33 -20.05
N THR A 39 -20.30 3.25 -20.07
CA THR A 39 -20.09 4.21 -21.16
C THR A 39 -19.43 3.57 -22.38
N GLN A 40 -18.64 2.52 -22.18
CA GLN A 40 -18.15 1.66 -23.27
C GLN A 40 -19.29 0.81 -23.85
N LYS A 41 -20.03 0.10 -23.00
CA LYS A 41 -21.15 -0.76 -23.44
C LYS A 41 -22.12 -1.08 -22.30
N TYR A 42 -23.41 -0.98 -22.59
CA TYR A 42 -24.47 -1.40 -21.68
C TYR A 42 -25.66 -1.96 -22.48
N GLU A 43 -25.80 -3.27 -22.51
CA GLU A 43 -26.73 -3.98 -23.41
C GLU A 43 -27.46 -5.12 -22.72
N THR A 44 -28.52 -5.61 -23.37
CA THR A 44 -29.24 -6.80 -22.92
C THR A 44 -28.56 -8.04 -23.47
N LEU A 45 -28.11 -8.91 -22.58
CA LEU A 45 -27.61 -10.25 -22.90
C LEU A 45 -28.70 -11.28 -22.64
N HIS A 46 -28.84 -12.23 -23.55
CA HIS A 46 -29.83 -13.30 -23.47
C HIS A 46 -29.14 -14.63 -23.16
N GLU A 47 -29.62 -15.33 -22.13
CA GLU A 47 -29.12 -16.60 -21.62
C GLU A 47 -27.58 -16.70 -21.49
N PRO A 48 -26.95 -15.81 -20.70
CA PRO A 48 -25.51 -15.84 -20.49
C PRO A 48 -25.04 -16.94 -19.51
N ALA A 49 -25.92 -17.77 -18.95
CA ALA A 49 -25.54 -18.81 -18.00
C ALA A 49 -24.90 -20.01 -18.70
N ASP A 50 -23.81 -20.54 -18.15
CA ASP A 50 -23.25 -21.81 -18.60
C ASP A 50 -23.85 -22.96 -17.79
N TYR A 51 -24.75 -23.73 -18.42
CA TYR A 51 -25.42 -24.86 -17.76
C TYR A 51 -24.52 -26.09 -17.52
N THR A 52 -23.27 -26.09 -18.01
CA THR A 52 -22.32 -27.16 -17.72
C THR A 52 -21.66 -26.97 -16.34
N THR A 53 -21.47 -25.72 -15.92
CA THR A 53 -20.89 -25.33 -14.63
C THR A 53 -22.00 -25.01 -13.62
N SER A 54 -22.98 -24.21 -14.04
CA SER A 54 -24.18 -23.83 -13.30
C SER A 54 -25.39 -24.67 -13.73
N GLN A 55 -25.42 -25.95 -13.31
CA GLN A 55 -26.39 -26.96 -13.80
C GLN A 55 -27.88 -26.56 -13.75
N HIS A 56 -28.26 -25.70 -12.81
CA HIS A 56 -29.64 -25.21 -12.65
C HIS A 56 -29.83 -23.75 -13.07
N GLY A 57 -28.86 -23.19 -13.79
CA GLY A 57 -28.78 -21.77 -14.09
C GLY A 57 -28.44 -20.94 -12.85
N TRP A 58 -28.34 -19.63 -13.03
CA TRP A 58 -27.93 -18.73 -11.96
C TRP A 58 -29.03 -18.44 -10.94
N HIS A 59 -30.31 -18.59 -11.30
CA HIS A 59 -31.46 -18.33 -10.41
C HIS A 59 -32.02 -19.59 -9.76
N ASN A 60 -31.15 -20.38 -9.14
CA ASN A 60 -31.56 -21.57 -8.38
C ASN A 60 -30.83 -21.64 -7.04
N PHE A 61 -31.57 -21.85 -5.96
CA PHE A 61 -31.04 -22.01 -4.60
C PHE A 61 -31.73 -23.18 -3.90
N GLY A 62 -30.95 -24.19 -3.48
CA GLY A 62 -31.48 -25.36 -2.78
C GLY A 62 -32.56 -26.12 -3.57
N GLY A 63 -32.39 -26.22 -4.89
CA GLY A 63 -33.35 -26.88 -5.80
C GLY A 63 -34.61 -26.07 -6.10
N LYS A 64 -34.69 -24.81 -5.68
CA LYS A 64 -35.81 -23.91 -5.95
C LYS A 64 -35.37 -22.75 -6.83
N ASN A 65 -36.19 -22.44 -7.83
CA ASN A 65 -35.97 -21.25 -8.66
C ASN A 65 -36.19 -19.99 -7.83
N THR A 66 -35.26 -19.05 -7.94
CA THR A 66 -35.39 -17.70 -7.38
C THR A 66 -35.90 -16.76 -8.48
N THR A 67 -36.43 -15.60 -8.09
CA THR A 67 -36.92 -14.57 -9.03
C THR A 67 -36.26 -13.22 -8.80
N ASP A 68 -35.16 -13.24 -8.05
CA ASP A 68 -34.35 -12.10 -7.68
C ASP A 68 -32.86 -12.40 -7.88
N THR A 69 -31.99 -11.43 -7.60
CA THR A 69 -30.51 -11.53 -7.70
C THR A 69 -29.90 -12.46 -6.64
N SER A 70 -30.39 -13.70 -6.55
CA SER A 70 -29.91 -14.74 -5.65
C SER A 70 -29.88 -16.11 -6.33
N GLY A 71 -28.90 -16.94 -5.98
CA GLY A 71 -28.66 -18.23 -6.62
C GLY A 71 -27.69 -19.11 -5.87
N ASN A 72 -27.19 -20.13 -6.56
CA ASN A 72 -26.26 -21.11 -6.03
C ASN A 72 -24.86 -20.52 -5.82
N ASN A 73 -24.41 -19.66 -6.74
CA ASN A 73 -23.04 -19.14 -6.75
C ASN A 73 -22.95 -17.84 -5.94
N VAL A 74 -24.01 -17.02 -5.96
CA VAL A 74 -24.01 -15.69 -5.36
C VAL A 74 -25.40 -15.22 -4.91
N ILE A 75 -25.43 -14.38 -3.88
CA ILE A 75 -26.56 -13.51 -3.53
C ILE A 75 -26.10 -12.05 -3.51
N VAL A 76 -26.81 -11.18 -4.24
CA VAL A 76 -26.48 -9.75 -4.35
C VAL A 76 -27.60 -8.92 -3.74
N TYR A 77 -27.26 -8.04 -2.81
CA TYR A 77 -28.20 -7.24 -2.02
C TYR A 77 -27.67 -5.85 -1.68
N LYS A 78 -28.53 -4.98 -1.12
CA LYS A 78 -28.14 -3.74 -0.42
C LYS A 78 -28.61 -3.80 1.03
N ARG A 79 -27.75 -3.41 1.97
CA ARG A 79 -28.06 -3.35 3.42
C ARG A 79 -28.83 -2.08 3.79
N CYS A 80 -29.61 -2.14 4.89
CA CYS A 80 -30.31 -0.96 5.42
C CYS A 80 -29.49 -0.14 6.46
N HIS A 81 -28.48 -0.73 7.13
CA HIS A 81 -27.66 -0.10 8.19
C HIS A 81 -26.17 -0.53 8.13
N SER A 82 -25.27 0.24 8.77
CA SER A 82 -23.80 0.06 8.82
C SER A 82 -23.31 -0.97 9.86
N ASP A 83 -24.05 -2.06 10.08
CA ASP A 83 -23.62 -3.15 10.98
C ASP A 83 -22.48 -3.95 10.32
N PRO A 84 -21.32 -4.11 10.99
CA PRO A 84 -20.18 -4.83 10.44
C PRO A 84 -20.38 -6.35 10.36
N ASN A 85 -21.39 -6.94 11.02
CA ASN A 85 -21.63 -8.38 10.95
C ASN A 85 -22.41 -8.77 9.67
N PRO A 86 -22.13 -9.94 9.06
CA PRO A 86 -22.93 -10.45 7.95
C PRO A 86 -24.35 -10.79 8.43
N PRO A 87 -25.40 -10.48 7.65
CA PRO A 87 -26.75 -10.87 8.01
C PRO A 87 -26.85 -12.40 8.06
N ASN A 88 -27.46 -12.94 9.12
CA ASN A 88 -27.93 -14.31 9.08
C ASN A 88 -28.97 -14.39 7.94
N ILE A 89 -28.78 -15.28 6.97
CA ILE A 89 -29.64 -15.39 5.79
C ILE A 89 -31.11 -15.69 6.12
N ASP A 90 -31.40 -16.08 7.37
CA ASP A 90 -32.75 -16.25 7.92
C ASP A 90 -33.35 -14.97 8.57
N GLU A 91 -32.59 -13.89 8.74
CA GLU A 91 -33.06 -12.59 9.26
C GLU A 91 -33.25 -11.55 8.14
N LEU A 92 -34.30 -11.76 7.34
CA LEU A 92 -34.80 -10.95 6.22
C LEU A 92 -35.14 -9.47 6.52
N LYS A 93 -34.84 -8.92 7.69
CA LYS A 93 -35.27 -7.54 8.04
C LYS A 93 -34.37 -6.43 7.47
N CYS A 94 -33.20 -6.75 6.91
CA CYS A 94 -32.18 -5.77 6.49
C CYS A 94 -31.45 -6.08 5.17
N VAL A 95 -31.99 -6.97 4.31
CA VAL A 95 -31.38 -7.42 3.05
C VAL A 95 -32.35 -7.20 1.89
N ASN A 96 -32.02 -6.28 0.97
CA ASN A 96 -32.84 -5.99 -0.21
C ASN A 96 -32.18 -6.52 -1.49
N THR A 97 -32.73 -7.59 -2.07
CA THR A 97 -32.37 -8.12 -3.40
C THR A 97 -33.15 -7.39 -4.52
N THR A 98 -32.78 -7.63 -5.78
CA THR A 98 -33.49 -7.07 -6.94
C THR A 98 -34.29 -8.16 -7.64
N ALA A 99 -35.62 -8.02 -7.72
CA ALA A 99 -36.52 -8.92 -8.43
C ALA A 99 -36.39 -8.77 -9.96
N GLN A 100 -37.04 -9.65 -10.73
CA GLN A 100 -37.22 -9.48 -12.17
C GLN A 100 -37.95 -8.15 -12.50
N SER A 101 -37.50 -7.45 -13.54
CA SER A 101 -38.07 -6.18 -14.02
C SER A 101 -39.39 -6.35 -14.77
N SER A 102 -39.63 -7.55 -15.33
CA SER A 102 -40.91 -7.93 -15.93
C SER A 102 -41.15 -9.45 -15.80
N PRO A 103 -42.38 -9.95 -15.99
CA PRO A 103 -42.60 -11.38 -16.19
C PRO A 103 -41.72 -11.91 -17.33
N ASN A 104 -41.38 -13.21 -17.28
CA ASN A 104 -40.49 -13.93 -18.22
C ASN A 104 -38.98 -13.78 -17.95
N ASN A 105 -38.55 -13.84 -16.68
CA ASN A 105 -37.12 -13.93 -16.31
C ASN A 105 -36.25 -12.75 -16.78
N ALA A 106 -36.85 -11.57 -16.95
CA ALA A 106 -36.14 -10.38 -17.40
C ALA A 106 -35.58 -9.58 -16.22
N TYR A 107 -34.29 -9.27 -16.25
CA TYR A 107 -33.55 -8.43 -15.30
C TYR A 107 -32.97 -7.22 -16.06
N GLU A 108 -33.86 -6.43 -16.67
CA GLU A 108 -33.51 -5.37 -17.62
C GLU A 108 -33.62 -3.98 -17.00
N TYR A 109 -32.92 -3.76 -15.89
CA TYR A 109 -32.87 -2.44 -15.27
C TYR A 109 -32.03 -1.49 -16.12
N THR A 110 -32.55 -0.29 -16.34
CA THR A 110 -31.83 0.70 -17.14
C THR A 110 -30.90 1.51 -16.25
N TYR A 111 -29.63 1.64 -16.63
CA TYR A 111 -28.70 2.54 -15.96
C TYR A 111 -28.85 3.96 -16.50
N ASN A 112 -28.97 4.94 -15.61
CA ASN A 112 -28.98 6.36 -15.97
C ASN A 112 -27.78 7.06 -15.29
N PRO A 113 -26.71 7.39 -16.04
CA PRO A 113 -25.53 8.04 -15.48
C PRO A 113 -25.80 9.49 -15.02
N ASP A 114 -26.91 10.11 -15.44
CA ASP A 114 -27.31 11.47 -15.04
C ASP A 114 -28.13 11.49 -13.73
N LYS A 115 -28.21 10.36 -13.03
CA LYS A 115 -28.91 10.21 -11.75
C LYS A 115 -27.98 9.63 -10.70
N GLU A 116 -28.18 10.06 -9.46
CA GLU A 116 -27.44 9.55 -8.31
C GLU A 116 -27.50 8.02 -8.25
N PRO A 117 -26.37 7.29 -8.10
CA PRO A 117 -26.39 5.83 -8.00
C PRO A 117 -27.32 5.29 -6.92
N THR A 118 -27.58 6.06 -5.87
CA THR A 118 -28.45 5.69 -4.76
C THR A 118 -29.93 5.65 -5.13
N ASN A 119 -30.33 6.13 -6.31
CA ASN A 119 -31.70 6.01 -6.79
C ASN A 119 -32.06 4.55 -7.11
N ASP A 120 -33.30 4.15 -6.85
CA ASP A 120 -33.75 2.76 -6.95
C ASP A 120 -33.44 2.11 -8.31
N GLN A 121 -33.55 2.86 -9.41
CA GLN A 121 -33.29 2.35 -10.75
C GLN A 121 -31.80 1.98 -10.93
N ASN A 122 -30.88 2.86 -10.51
CA ASN A 122 -29.44 2.60 -10.59
C ASN A 122 -28.97 1.56 -9.56
N VAL A 123 -29.57 1.53 -8.37
CA VAL A 123 -29.32 0.46 -7.38
C VAL A 123 -29.65 -0.91 -7.97
N ASN A 124 -30.79 -1.04 -8.66
CA ASN A 124 -31.18 -2.31 -9.28
C ASN A 124 -30.25 -2.67 -10.46
N ALA A 125 -29.85 -1.69 -11.27
CA ALA A 125 -28.87 -1.91 -12.34
C ALA A 125 -27.52 -2.42 -11.78
N ALA A 126 -27.04 -1.84 -10.69
CA ALA A 126 -25.82 -2.27 -9.99
C ALA A 126 -25.91 -3.70 -9.45
N ARG A 127 -27.02 -4.08 -8.78
CA ARG A 127 -27.20 -5.45 -8.28
C ARG A 127 -27.23 -6.48 -9.40
N VAL A 128 -27.91 -6.16 -10.51
CA VAL A 128 -27.98 -7.06 -11.67
C VAL A 128 -26.62 -7.19 -12.35
N ASN A 129 -25.85 -6.10 -12.47
CA ASN A 129 -24.51 -6.15 -13.07
C ASN A 129 -23.56 -7.06 -12.27
N VAL A 130 -23.46 -6.86 -10.96
CA VAL A 130 -22.62 -7.70 -10.09
C VAL A 130 -23.09 -9.15 -10.09
N PHE A 131 -24.40 -9.39 -10.06
CA PHE A 131 -24.95 -10.74 -10.15
C PHE A 131 -24.51 -11.43 -11.45
N TYR A 132 -24.57 -10.73 -12.58
CA TYR A 132 -24.07 -11.22 -13.86
C TYR A 132 -22.57 -11.49 -13.84
N ILE A 133 -21.73 -10.54 -13.39
CA ILE A 133 -20.26 -10.68 -13.44
C ILE A 133 -19.78 -11.80 -12.52
N VAL A 134 -20.26 -11.88 -11.29
CA VAL A 134 -19.83 -12.91 -10.34
C VAL A 134 -20.22 -14.30 -10.83
N ASN A 135 -21.42 -14.48 -11.40
CA ASN A 135 -21.80 -15.77 -11.98
C ASN A 135 -21.01 -16.08 -13.27
N ALA A 136 -20.74 -15.08 -14.11
CA ALA A 136 -19.97 -15.28 -15.32
C ALA A 136 -18.50 -15.64 -15.02
N MET A 137 -17.90 -15.02 -14.01
CA MET A 137 -16.57 -15.36 -13.51
C MET A 137 -16.53 -16.73 -12.85
N HIS A 138 -17.56 -17.08 -12.07
CA HIS A 138 -17.73 -18.44 -11.56
C HIS A 138 -17.69 -19.46 -12.69
N ASP A 139 -18.54 -19.28 -13.72
CA ASP A 139 -18.61 -20.21 -14.85
C ASP A 139 -17.29 -20.27 -15.64
N ILE A 140 -16.63 -19.14 -15.88
CA ILE A 140 -15.32 -19.12 -16.55
C ILE A 140 -14.29 -19.86 -15.70
N THR A 141 -14.05 -19.44 -14.47
CA THR A 141 -12.99 -20.02 -13.61
C THR A 141 -13.20 -21.49 -13.29
N TYR A 142 -14.46 -21.98 -13.30
CA TYR A 142 -14.78 -23.40 -13.21
C TYR A 142 -14.13 -24.22 -14.33
N HIS A 143 -14.17 -23.73 -15.58
CA HIS A 143 -13.52 -24.37 -16.74
C HIS A 143 -11.99 -24.36 -16.69
N TYR A 144 -11.40 -23.53 -15.83
CA TYR A 144 -9.94 -23.47 -15.60
C TYR A 144 -9.54 -24.07 -14.24
N GLY A 145 -10.41 -24.91 -13.66
CA GLY A 145 -10.07 -25.74 -12.50
C GLY A 145 -10.56 -25.23 -11.15
N PHE A 146 -11.21 -24.06 -11.05
CA PHE A 146 -11.84 -23.58 -9.81
C PHE A 146 -13.22 -24.22 -9.59
N THR A 147 -13.20 -25.53 -9.34
CA THR A 147 -14.36 -26.39 -9.13
C THR A 147 -14.67 -26.59 -7.65
N GLU A 148 -15.72 -27.34 -7.32
CA GLU A 148 -16.07 -27.65 -5.92
C GLU A 148 -14.92 -28.35 -5.18
N ASN A 149 -14.16 -29.23 -5.85
CA ASN A 149 -12.98 -29.89 -5.25
C ASN A 149 -11.79 -28.94 -5.07
N ALA A 150 -11.75 -27.84 -5.82
CA ALA A 150 -10.77 -26.78 -5.70
C ALA A 150 -11.31 -25.60 -4.86
N TYR A 151 -12.32 -25.85 -4.02
CA TYR A 151 -12.83 -24.93 -3.01
C TYR A 151 -13.51 -23.69 -3.59
N ASN A 152 -14.27 -23.87 -4.67
CA ASN A 152 -15.09 -22.79 -5.24
C ASN A 152 -16.24 -22.34 -4.32
N PHE A 153 -16.93 -21.27 -4.70
CA PHE A 153 -18.03 -20.72 -3.91
C PHE A 153 -19.38 -21.16 -4.46
N GLN A 154 -20.00 -22.12 -3.80
CA GLN A 154 -21.31 -22.66 -4.17
C GLN A 154 -22.13 -23.01 -2.92
N ASN A 155 -23.42 -22.68 -2.93
CA ASN A 155 -24.28 -23.09 -1.83
C ASN A 155 -24.49 -24.61 -1.81
N ASP A 156 -24.77 -25.20 -2.97
CA ASP A 156 -24.86 -26.64 -3.17
C ASP A 156 -23.77 -27.09 -4.15
N ASN A 157 -23.00 -28.10 -3.75
CA ASN A 157 -21.91 -28.69 -4.52
C ASN A 157 -22.36 -29.93 -5.29
N PHE A 158 -23.63 -30.33 -5.19
CA PHE A 158 -24.23 -31.47 -5.90
C PHE A 158 -23.48 -32.80 -5.68
N GLY A 159 -22.80 -32.93 -4.53
CA GLY A 159 -21.97 -34.09 -4.22
C GLY A 159 -20.66 -34.20 -5.02
N ARG A 160 -20.23 -33.13 -5.71
CA ARG A 160 -19.00 -33.09 -6.52
C ARG A 160 -17.73 -32.84 -5.72
N GLY A 161 -17.84 -32.58 -4.42
CA GLY A 161 -16.73 -32.40 -3.48
C GLY A 161 -16.70 -31.02 -2.82
N GLY A 162 -15.63 -30.70 -2.10
CA GLY A 162 -15.55 -29.46 -1.29
C GLY A 162 -16.61 -29.37 -0.19
N LYS A 163 -16.74 -28.18 0.41
CA LYS A 163 -17.81 -27.84 1.36
C LYS A 163 -18.68 -26.73 0.79
N GLY A 164 -19.96 -27.02 0.58
CA GLY A 164 -20.94 -26.02 0.16
C GLY A 164 -21.36 -25.09 1.30
N GLU A 165 -22.53 -24.46 1.15
CA GLU A 165 -23.05 -23.39 2.00
C GLU A 165 -22.19 -22.12 2.00
N ASP A 166 -21.41 -21.92 0.94
CA ASP A 166 -20.39 -20.88 0.89
C ASP A 166 -20.48 -19.94 -0.34
N ARG A 167 -21.66 -19.89 -0.97
CA ARG A 167 -21.96 -18.92 -2.03
C ARG A 167 -21.52 -17.51 -1.64
N ILE A 168 -21.10 -16.73 -2.63
CA ILE A 168 -20.64 -15.36 -2.42
C ILE A 168 -21.82 -14.49 -1.97
N GLN A 169 -21.60 -13.69 -0.93
CA GLN A 169 -22.52 -12.66 -0.48
C GLN A 169 -21.99 -11.30 -0.93
N VAL A 170 -22.73 -10.62 -1.80
CA VAL A 170 -22.31 -9.30 -2.31
C VAL A 170 -23.25 -8.21 -1.81
N SER A 171 -22.68 -7.25 -1.09
CA SER A 171 -23.36 -6.02 -0.68
C SER A 171 -22.97 -4.90 -1.65
N VAL A 172 -23.92 -4.40 -2.44
CA VAL A 172 -23.71 -3.24 -3.31
C VAL A 172 -24.03 -1.94 -2.59
N GLN A 173 -23.30 -0.90 -2.93
CA GLN A 173 -23.37 0.41 -2.26
C GLN A 173 -23.27 0.25 -0.74
N ASP A 174 -22.37 -0.63 -0.33
CA ASP A 174 -22.21 -0.98 1.08
C ASP A 174 -21.71 0.25 1.85
N GLY A 175 -22.45 0.63 2.90
CA GLY A 175 -22.19 1.87 3.65
C GLY A 175 -20.98 1.83 4.57
N SER A 176 -20.25 0.71 4.63
CA SER A 176 -19.01 0.61 5.41
C SER A 176 -17.80 1.29 4.75
N GLY A 177 -17.91 1.70 3.48
CA GLY A 177 -16.84 2.39 2.78
C GLY A 177 -17.30 3.15 1.52
N VAL A 178 -16.37 3.91 0.94
CA VAL A 178 -16.46 4.57 -0.36
C VAL A 178 -15.10 4.48 -1.06
N ASN A 179 -15.04 4.74 -2.36
CA ASN A 179 -13.81 4.74 -3.18
C ASN A 179 -12.98 3.45 -3.10
N ASN A 180 -13.64 2.32 -2.88
CA ASN A 180 -12.96 1.04 -2.78
C ASN A 180 -13.92 -0.11 -3.10
N ALA A 181 -13.41 -1.33 -3.05
CA ALA A 181 -14.18 -2.54 -2.84
C ALA A 181 -13.35 -3.47 -1.94
N ASN A 182 -13.89 -4.61 -1.54
CA ASN A 182 -13.08 -5.67 -0.93
C ASN A 182 -13.80 -7.01 -1.00
N PHE A 183 -13.01 -8.07 -0.87
CA PHE A 183 -13.49 -9.44 -0.74
C PHE A 183 -12.88 -10.12 0.48
N ALA A 184 -13.73 -10.58 1.40
CA ALA A 184 -13.32 -11.45 2.49
C ALA A 184 -13.45 -12.92 2.09
N THR A 185 -12.34 -13.65 2.16
CA THR A 185 -12.25 -15.05 1.77
C THR A 185 -12.06 -15.95 2.99
N PRO A 186 -13.11 -16.39 3.69
CA PRO A 186 -12.95 -17.40 4.73
C PRO A 186 -12.62 -18.78 4.10
N PRO A 187 -12.22 -19.78 4.92
CA PRO A 187 -11.99 -21.14 4.44
C PRO A 187 -13.20 -21.76 3.75
N ASP A 188 -12.97 -22.83 3.00
CA ASP A 188 -14.00 -23.63 2.31
C ASP A 188 -15.17 -24.00 3.23
N GLY A 189 -16.41 -23.85 2.73
CA GLY A 189 -17.64 -24.04 3.50
C GLY A 189 -18.08 -22.83 4.34
N GLN A 190 -17.47 -21.66 4.12
CA GLN A 190 -17.94 -20.38 4.67
C GLN A 190 -18.12 -19.35 3.56
N PRO A 191 -19.22 -18.58 3.55
CA PRO A 191 -19.50 -17.61 2.49
C PRO A 191 -18.41 -16.57 2.28
N GLY A 192 -17.94 -16.44 1.04
CA GLY A 192 -17.15 -15.27 0.62
C GLY A 192 -17.99 -14.00 0.72
N GLN A 193 -17.40 -12.88 1.14
CA GLN A 193 -18.13 -11.62 1.30
C GLN A 193 -17.48 -10.52 0.46
N MET A 194 -18.18 -10.10 -0.59
CA MET A 194 -17.78 -8.99 -1.44
C MET A 194 -18.55 -7.73 -1.02
N ARG A 195 -17.85 -6.62 -0.86
CA ARG A 195 -18.47 -5.31 -0.59
C ARG A 195 -18.07 -4.36 -1.71
N MET A 196 -19.08 -3.94 -2.47
CA MET A 196 -18.91 -2.96 -3.55
C MET A 196 -19.34 -1.60 -3.04
N PHE A 197 -18.45 -0.61 -3.13
CA PHE A 197 -18.75 0.74 -2.63
C PHE A 197 -19.10 1.72 -3.73
N LEU A 198 -19.67 2.85 -3.30
CA LEU A 198 -19.81 4.02 -4.14
C LEU A 198 -18.49 4.78 -4.21
N TRP A 199 -18.22 5.37 -5.36
CA TRP A 199 -17.03 6.16 -5.64
C TRP A 199 -17.43 7.62 -5.78
N ILE A 200 -16.80 8.47 -4.97
CA ILE A 200 -17.01 9.91 -4.88
C ILE A 200 -16.03 10.66 -5.80
N SER A 201 -15.80 10.13 -7.00
CA SER A 201 -14.86 10.65 -8.00
C SER A 201 -15.49 11.62 -9.01
N THR A 202 -16.82 11.71 -9.04
CA THR A 202 -17.59 12.62 -9.90
C THR A 202 -18.71 13.30 -9.12
N ALA A 203 -19.26 14.38 -9.69
CA ALA A 203 -20.34 15.16 -9.07
C ALA A 203 -21.60 14.34 -8.77
N LEU A 204 -21.93 13.39 -9.66
CA LEU A 204 -22.77 12.25 -9.33
C LEU A 204 -21.84 11.10 -8.95
N LEU A 205 -22.14 10.36 -7.89
CA LEU A 205 -21.30 9.22 -7.51
C LEU A 205 -21.21 8.19 -8.66
N ARG A 206 -20.16 7.37 -8.67
CA ARG A 206 -20.08 6.17 -9.53
C ARG A 206 -20.27 4.93 -8.67
N ASP A 207 -20.93 3.92 -9.22
CA ASP A 207 -21.14 2.67 -8.49
C ASP A 207 -20.04 1.67 -8.87
N GLY A 208 -19.24 1.23 -7.89
CA GLY A 208 -18.21 0.20 -8.09
C GLY A 208 -18.80 -1.10 -8.64
N ALA A 209 -20.07 -1.38 -8.35
CA ALA A 209 -20.81 -2.52 -8.88
C ALA A 209 -20.99 -2.50 -10.41
N LEU A 210 -20.80 -1.35 -11.06
CA LEU A 210 -20.89 -1.20 -12.52
C LEU A 210 -19.52 -1.18 -13.21
N GLN A 211 -18.45 -1.44 -12.48
CA GLN A 211 -17.07 -1.50 -12.95
C GLN A 211 -16.58 -2.94 -12.94
N ASN A 212 -16.62 -3.61 -14.09
CA ASN A 212 -16.44 -5.04 -14.21
C ASN A 212 -15.05 -5.50 -13.77
N ASP A 213 -13.98 -4.82 -14.17
CA ASP A 213 -12.61 -5.09 -13.74
C ASP A 213 -12.43 -5.03 -12.22
N ILE A 214 -13.16 -4.17 -11.50
CA ILE A 214 -13.15 -4.18 -10.02
C ILE A 214 -13.90 -5.40 -9.48
N VAL A 215 -15.08 -5.72 -10.02
CA VAL A 215 -15.83 -6.91 -9.56
C VAL A 215 -15.02 -8.19 -9.83
N VAL A 216 -14.33 -8.28 -10.97
CA VAL A 216 -13.43 -9.37 -11.34
C VAL A 216 -12.21 -9.41 -10.43
N HIS A 217 -11.60 -8.26 -10.13
CA HIS A 217 -10.50 -8.15 -9.18
C HIS A 217 -10.90 -8.70 -7.80
N GLU A 218 -12.03 -8.25 -7.24
CA GLU A 218 -12.51 -8.72 -5.95
C GLU A 218 -12.88 -10.21 -5.95
N PHE A 219 -13.49 -10.71 -7.03
CA PHE A 219 -13.76 -12.14 -7.16
C PHE A 219 -12.45 -12.96 -7.14
N THR A 220 -11.39 -12.44 -7.76
CA THR A 220 -10.10 -13.12 -7.87
C THR A 220 -9.35 -13.20 -6.55
N HIS A 221 -9.57 -12.25 -5.62
CA HIS A 221 -9.15 -12.40 -4.22
C HIS A 221 -9.77 -13.64 -3.56
N GLY A 222 -11.03 -13.93 -3.89
CA GLY A 222 -11.70 -15.18 -3.52
C GLY A 222 -10.98 -16.41 -4.07
N VAL A 223 -10.75 -16.43 -5.38
CA VAL A 223 -10.11 -17.55 -6.10
C VAL A 223 -8.70 -17.82 -5.57
N SER A 224 -7.84 -16.80 -5.57
CA SER A 224 -6.42 -16.93 -5.21
C SER A 224 -6.22 -17.38 -3.75
N ASN A 225 -7.03 -16.86 -2.81
CA ASN A 225 -6.97 -17.28 -1.40
C ASN A 225 -7.55 -18.68 -1.17
N ARG A 226 -8.59 -19.10 -1.89
CA ARG A 226 -9.15 -20.45 -1.80
C ARG A 226 -8.19 -21.48 -2.39
N MET A 227 -7.60 -21.21 -3.54
CA MET A 227 -6.72 -22.17 -4.23
C MET A 227 -5.34 -22.26 -3.60
N THR A 228 -4.75 -21.14 -3.17
CA THR A 228 -3.42 -21.12 -2.54
C THR A 228 -3.45 -21.77 -1.16
N GLY A 229 -2.73 -22.88 -1.00
CA GLY A 229 -2.70 -23.62 0.26
C GLY A 229 -3.99 -24.39 0.58
N GLY A 230 -4.80 -24.68 -0.46
CA GLY A 230 -5.83 -25.72 -0.45
C GLY A 230 -7.03 -25.49 0.47
N GLY A 231 -7.76 -24.38 0.27
CA GLY A 231 -9.04 -24.08 0.91
C GLY A 231 -8.92 -23.47 2.32
N THR A 232 -7.71 -23.14 2.75
CA THR A 232 -7.43 -22.64 4.11
C THR A 232 -7.57 -21.13 4.24
N SER A 233 -7.43 -20.39 3.14
CA SER A 233 -7.46 -18.92 3.08
C SER A 233 -6.45 -18.22 4.01
N ARG A 234 -5.33 -18.88 4.32
CA ARG A 234 -4.28 -18.38 5.24
C ARG A 234 -2.93 -18.17 4.56
N CYS A 235 -2.91 -18.19 3.24
CA CYS A 235 -1.69 -18.42 2.46
C CYS A 235 -1.28 -17.29 1.54
N LEU A 236 -1.94 -16.14 1.61
CA LEU A 236 -1.53 -14.89 0.95
C LEU A 236 -1.50 -13.72 1.95
N GLN A 237 -0.84 -13.94 3.10
CA GLN A 237 -0.95 -13.07 4.28
C GLN A 237 0.33 -12.25 4.55
N THR A 238 1.48 -12.68 4.05
CA THR A 238 2.70 -11.86 4.10
C THR A 238 2.63 -10.75 3.06
N THR A 239 3.27 -9.60 3.30
CA THR A 239 3.28 -8.45 2.38
C THR A 239 3.58 -8.80 0.92
N GLU A 240 4.59 -9.65 0.67
CA GLU A 240 4.91 -10.07 -0.70
C GLU A 240 3.84 -11.00 -1.30
N ALA A 241 3.34 -11.96 -0.52
CA ALA A 241 2.25 -12.86 -0.93
C ALA A 241 0.90 -12.16 -1.13
N GLY A 242 0.55 -11.21 -0.27
CA GLY A 242 -0.64 -10.37 -0.40
C GLY A 242 -0.52 -9.47 -1.63
N GLY A 243 0.67 -8.93 -1.90
CA GLY A 243 0.91 -8.19 -3.13
C GLY A 243 0.82 -9.06 -4.38
N LEU A 244 1.27 -10.31 -4.35
CA LEU A 244 0.98 -11.26 -5.42
C LEU A 244 -0.54 -11.45 -5.60
N GLY A 245 -1.30 -11.52 -4.50
CA GLY A 245 -2.77 -11.50 -4.48
C GLY A 245 -3.36 -10.36 -5.31
N GLU A 246 -2.96 -9.12 -5.01
CA GLU A 246 -3.37 -7.93 -5.77
C GLU A 246 -2.99 -8.01 -7.25
N GLY A 247 -1.78 -8.47 -7.55
CA GLY A 247 -1.29 -8.58 -8.91
C GLY A 247 -2.01 -9.63 -9.75
N TRP A 248 -2.38 -10.77 -9.16
CA TRP A 248 -3.20 -11.77 -9.84
C TRP A 248 -4.61 -11.28 -10.11
N SER A 249 -5.20 -10.54 -9.17
CA SER A 249 -6.54 -9.97 -9.32
C SER A 249 -6.61 -8.96 -10.46
N ASP A 250 -5.58 -8.12 -10.61
CA ASP A 250 -5.45 -7.20 -11.74
C ASP A 250 -5.17 -7.91 -13.07
N ALA A 251 -4.27 -8.90 -13.08
CA ALA A 251 -3.98 -9.67 -14.29
C ALA A 251 -5.20 -10.46 -14.78
N MET A 252 -6.04 -10.97 -13.87
CA MET A 252 -7.30 -11.63 -14.23
C MET A 252 -8.24 -10.65 -14.94
N ALA A 253 -8.40 -9.43 -14.42
CA ALA A 253 -9.23 -8.41 -15.07
C ALA A 253 -8.73 -8.07 -16.49
N ASP A 254 -7.41 -7.92 -16.65
CA ASP A 254 -6.77 -7.68 -17.95
C ASP A 254 -7.05 -8.79 -18.97
N ILE A 255 -6.87 -10.06 -18.57
CA ILE A 255 -7.07 -11.21 -19.45
C ILE A 255 -8.54 -11.36 -19.88
N ILE A 256 -9.48 -11.13 -18.96
CA ILE A 256 -10.93 -11.27 -19.21
C ILE A 256 -11.44 -10.20 -20.19
N GLU A 257 -10.82 -9.02 -20.19
CA GLU A 257 -11.26 -7.87 -20.99
C GLU A 257 -10.51 -7.72 -22.32
N ALA A 258 -9.47 -8.53 -22.54
CA ALA A 258 -8.69 -8.54 -23.76
C ALA A 258 -9.55 -8.86 -25.01
N LYS A 259 -9.39 -8.04 -26.06
CA LYS A 259 -10.16 -8.15 -27.32
C LYS A 259 -9.32 -8.07 -28.58
N THR A 260 -8.04 -7.75 -28.47
CA THR A 260 -7.18 -7.46 -29.62
C THR A 260 -5.87 -8.22 -29.52
N ASN A 261 -5.26 -8.44 -30.69
CA ASN A 261 -3.87 -8.84 -30.82
C ASN A 261 -3.21 -7.80 -31.75
N PRO A 262 -2.17 -7.06 -31.30
CA PRO A 262 -1.49 -7.19 -30.01
C PRO A 262 -2.36 -6.74 -28.82
N ILE A 263 -1.96 -7.14 -27.61
CA ILE A 263 -2.61 -6.74 -26.36
C ILE A 263 -2.35 -5.25 -26.11
N PRO A 264 -3.39 -4.44 -25.84
CA PRO A 264 -3.25 -3.02 -25.57
C PRO A 264 -2.90 -2.77 -24.11
N ASP A 265 -2.47 -1.54 -23.80
CA ASP A 265 -2.29 -1.11 -22.42
C ASP A 265 -3.59 -1.25 -21.62
N PHE A 266 -3.49 -1.82 -20.43
CA PHE A 266 -4.63 -2.07 -19.54
C PHE A 266 -4.61 -1.15 -18.32
N THR A 267 -5.78 -0.71 -17.88
CA THR A 267 -5.95 0.11 -16.67
C THR A 267 -7.10 -0.41 -15.83
N THR A 268 -6.90 -0.49 -14.51
CA THR A 268 -7.92 -0.91 -13.55
C THR A 268 -8.73 0.29 -13.05
N GLY A 269 -10.05 0.16 -12.90
CA GLY A 269 -10.95 1.10 -12.23
C GLY A 269 -11.17 2.44 -12.92
N SER A 270 -10.73 2.62 -14.16
CA SER A 270 -10.62 3.93 -14.85
C SER A 270 -11.90 4.77 -14.82
N TYR A 271 -13.06 4.14 -15.01
CA TYR A 271 -14.34 4.81 -14.91
C TYR A 271 -14.67 5.15 -13.46
N VAL A 272 -14.64 4.25 -12.48
CA VAL A 272 -15.03 4.66 -11.12
C VAL A 272 -14.08 5.62 -10.44
N VAL A 273 -12.79 5.67 -10.83
CA VAL A 273 -11.86 6.71 -10.36
C VAL A 273 -11.91 7.99 -11.20
N ASN A 274 -12.60 7.96 -12.34
CA ASN A 274 -12.67 9.05 -13.31
C ASN A 274 -11.29 9.50 -13.82
N MET A 275 -10.37 8.55 -13.97
CA MET A 275 -9.01 8.78 -14.47
C MET A 275 -8.72 7.79 -15.59
N LYS A 276 -8.34 8.29 -16.77
CA LYS A 276 -8.01 7.44 -17.92
C LYS A 276 -6.86 6.47 -17.62
N ALA A 277 -5.96 6.83 -16.71
CA ALA A 277 -4.85 5.99 -16.28
C ALA A 277 -5.24 4.86 -15.32
N GLY A 278 -6.49 4.83 -14.83
CA GLY A 278 -6.92 3.87 -13.82
C GLY A 278 -6.46 4.21 -12.41
N SER A 279 -6.59 3.22 -11.52
CA SER A 279 -6.29 3.27 -10.09
C SER A 279 -4.89 2.79 -9.72
N ARG A 280 -4.07 2.38 -10.71
CA ARG A 280 -2.70 1.87 -10.53
C ARG A 280 -1.66 2.91 -10.96
N SER A 281 -0.43 2.78 -10.48
CA SER A 281 0.63 3.76 -10.75
C SER A 281 0.98 3.89 -12.24
N HIS A 282 0.81 2.82 -13.00
CA HIS A 282 1.02 2.79 -14.45
C HIS A 282 -0.05 1.88 -15.09
N PRO A 283 -0.44 2.13 -16.34
CA PRO A 283 -1.10 1.12 -17.15
C PRO A 283 -0.21 -0.12 -17.24
N TYR A 284 -0.79 -1.32 -17.23
CA TYR A 284 -0.03 -2.51 -17.60
C TYR A 284 0.24 -2.45 -19.10
N SER A 285 1.51 -2.51 -19.46
CA SER A 285 1.99 -2.25 -20.82
C SER A 285 3.24 -3.06 -21.10
N THR A 286 3.42 -3.45 -22.36
CA THR A 286 4.67 -4.05 -22.87
C THR A 286 5.73 -3.01 -23.25
N ASP A 287 5.39 -1.71 -23.16
CA ASP A 287 6.36 -0.62 -23.32
C ASP A 287 6.92 -0.23 -21.94
N GLU A 288 8.18 -0.54 -21.70
CA GLU A 288 8.91 -0.18 -20.46
C GLU A 288 8.88 1.32 -20.15
N LYS A 289 8.58 2.19 -21.13
CA LYS A 289 8.39 3.64 -20.90
C LYS A 289 7.02 3.96 -20.33
N THR A 290 6.01 3.19 -20.71
CA THR A 290 4.65 3.30 -20.18
C THR A 290 4.57 2.64 -18.81
N ASN A 291 5.25 1.51 -18.61
CA ASN A 291 5.34 0.82 -17.34
C ASN A 291 6.78 0.35 -17.02
N PRO A 292 7.54 1.12 -16.22
CA PRO A 292 8.95 0.82 -15.94
C PRO A 292 9.16 -0.16 -14.76
N LEU A 293 8.12 -0.87 -14.32
CA LEU A 293 8.17 -1.68 -13.10
C LEU A 293 8.95 -2.98 -13.31
N THR A 294 9.89 -3.24 -12.40
CA THR A 294 10.73 -4.45 -12.41
C THR A 294 10.76 -5.08 -11.04
N TYR A 295 11.37 -6.26 -10.91
CA TYR A 295 11.57 -6.91 -9.60
C TYR A 295 12.33 -6.01 -8.61
N PHE A 296 13.24 -5.15 -9.08
CA PHE A 296 13.96 -4.19 -8.23
C PHE A 296 13.04 -3.11 -7.64
N SER A 297 11.91 -2.83 -8.28
CA SER A 297 10.90 -1.91 -7.77
C SER A 297 10.30 -2.40 -6.43
N LEU A 298 10.44 -3.68 -6.08
CA LEU A 298 10.03 -4.20 -4.77
C LEU A 298 10.85 -3.61 -3.61
N ALA A 299 12.07 -3.15 -3.83
CA ALA A 299 12.91 -2.58 -2.78
C ALA A 299 12.29 -1.31 -2.13
N THR A 300 11.43 -0.60 -2.86
CA THR A 300 10.76 0.64 -2.42
C THR A 300 9.25 0.49 -2.29
N ARG A 301 8.70 -0.71 -2.53
CA ARG A 301 7.26 -0.99 -2.50
C ARG A 301 6.94 -1.90 -1.32
N LYS A 302 6.35 -1.33 -0.28
CA LYS A 302 6.03 -2.03 0.98
C LYS A 302 4.55 -2.36 1.16
N GLU A 303 3.70 -1.90 0.25
CA GLU A 303 2.24 -2.08 0.31
C GLU A 303 1.77 -3.01 -0.82
N VAL A 304 0.76 -3.83 -0.53
CA VAL A 304 0.37 -4.97 -1.36
C VAL A 304 -0.09 -4.57 -2.76
N HIS A 305 -0.85 -3.48 -2.94
CA HIS A 305 -1.29 -3.07 -4.28
C HIS A 305 -0.09 -2.61 -5.13
N LEU A 306 0.85 -1.84 -4.56
CA LEU A 306 2.08 -1.46 -5.26
C LEU A 306 2.97 -2.67 -5.56
N ILE A 307 3.09 -3.62 -4.64
CA ILE A 307 3.80 -4.87 -4.91
C ILE A 307 3.09 -5.62 -6.05
N GLY A 308 1.76 -5.71 -6.00
CA GLY A 308 0.93 -6.36 -7.01
C GLY A 308 1.05 -5.77 -8.39
N GLU A 309 1.19 -4.46 -8.53
CA GLU A 309 1.46 -3.82 -9.83
C GLU A 309 2.75 -4.36 -10.47
N VAL A 310 3.79 -4.64 -9.69
CA VAL A 310 5.03 -5.23 -10.22
C VAL A 310 4.76 -6.65 -10.75
N TRP A 311 3.94 -7.42 -10.03
CA TRP A 311 3.57 -8.77 -10.45
C TRP A 311 2.66 -8.76 -11.68
N ALA A 312 1.61 -7.94 -11.68
CA ALA A 312 0.70 -7.77 -12.79
C ALA A 312 1.41 -7.24 -14.05
N THR A 313 2.42 -6.38 -13.91
CA THR A 313 3.27 -5.95 -15.03
C THR A 313 4.01 -7.15 -15.65
N MET A 314 4.64 -8.00 -14.83
CA MET A 314 5.30 -9.21 -15.32
C MET A 314 4.31 -10.18 -15.99
N LEU A 315 3.10 -10.28 -15.46
CA LEU A 315 2.05 -11.13 -16.02
C LEU A 315 1.47 -10.56 -17.33
N HIS A 316 1.36 -9.24 -17.46
CA HIS A 316 0.91 -8.57 -18.67
C HIS A 316 1.89 -8.80 -19.83
N GLU A 317 3.19 -8.68 -19.57
CA GLU A 317 4.25 -9.01 -20.54
C GLU A 317 4.18 -10.47 -21.01
N LEU A 318 4.02 -11.39 -20.06
CA LEU A 318 3.83 -12.82 -20.36
C LEU A 318 2.56 -13.03 -21.19
N PHE A 319 1.45 -12.39 -20.81
CA PHE A 319 0.18 -12.50 -21.49
C PHE A 319 0.25 -12.01 -22.93
N ALA A 320 0.84 -10.83 -23.16
CA ALA A 320 1.05 -10.28 -24.49
C ALA A 320 1.92 -11.21 -25.36
N ALA A 321 3.02 -11.73 -24.82
CA ALA A 321 3.88 -12.68 -25.54
C ALA A 321 3.16 -13.99 -25.91
N LEU A 322 2.29 -14.48 -25.02
CA LEU A 322 1.45 -15.66 -25.29
C LEU A 322 0.41 -15.37 -26.39
N VAL A 323 -0.22 -14.20 -26.37
CA VAL A 323 -1.20 -13.80 -27.39
C VAL A 323 -0.55 -13.57 -28.75
N ASP A 324 0.64 -12.98 -28.80
CA ASP A 324 1.42 -12.84 -30.03
C ASP A 324 1.77 -14.21 -30.64
N SER A 325 2.08 -15.19 -29.79
CA SER A 325 2.50 -16.53 -30.20
C SER A 325 1.34 -17.45 -30.59
N TYR A 326 0.21 -17.37 -29.88
CA TYR A 326 -0.88 -18.35 -29.96
C TYR A 326 -2.22 -17.74 -30.40
N GLY A 327 -2.30 -16.42 -30.55
CA GLY A 327 -3.53 -15.69 -30.85
C GLY A 327 -4.44 -15.52 -29.63
N LEU A 328 -5.50 -14.72 -29.77
CA LEU A 328 -6.49 -14.47 -28.73
C LEU A 328 -7.74 -15.33 -28.98
N SER A 329 -8.35 -15.88 -27.92
CA SER A 329 -9.72 -16.44 -27.97
C SER A 329 -10.75 -15.35 -27.68
N ASP A 330 -11.86 -15.37 -28.42
CA ASP A 330 -13.02 -14.49 -28.18
C ASP A 330 -14.04 -15.11 -27.21
N ASN A 331 -13.87 -16.38 -26.80
CA ASN A 331 -14.80 -17.10 -25.92
C ASN A 331 -14.08 -18.03 -24.93
N LEU A 332 -13.73 -17.45 -23.78
CA LEU A 332 -13.01 -18.13 -22.70
C LEU A 332 -13.75 -19.31 -22.07
N ARG A 333 -15.04 -19.52 -22.35
CA ARG A 333 -15.81 -20.66 -21.82
C ARG A 333 -15.72 -21.87 -22.72
N THR A 334 -15.95 -21.70 -24.02
CA THR A 334 -15.96 -22.83 -24.98
C THR A 334 -14.55 -23.23 -25.41
N ASP A 335 -13.62 -22.29 -25.36
CA ASP A 335 -12.28 -22.46 -25.92
C ASP A 335 -11.26 -22.80 -24.81
N ALA A 336 -11.72 -23.18 -23.61
CA ALA A 336 -10.87 -23.47 -22.46
C ALA A 336 -9.80 -24.56 -22.72
N PHE A 337 -9.94 -25.33 -23.80
CA PHE A 337 -8.99 -26.36 -24.23
C PHE A 337 -8.21 -25.99 -25.51
N GLU A 338 -8.43 -24.80 -26.06
CA GLU A 338 -7.72 -24.32 -27.25
C GLU A 338 -6.35 -23.71 -26.88
N MET A 339 -5.40 -23.84 -27.81
CA MET A 339 -4.09 -23.21 -27.68
C MET A 339 -4.15 -21.74 -28.08
N LYS A 340 -4.71 -20.91 -27.19
CA LYS A 340 -4.82 -19.44 -27.32
C LYS A 340 -4.13 -18.76 -26.15
N GLY A 341 -3.54 -17.60 -26.36
CA GLY A 341 -2.70 -16.93 -25.37
C GLY A 341 -3.42 -16.61 -24.06
N ASN A 342 -4.65 -16.09 -24.13
CA ASN A 342 -5.50 -15.85 -22.94
C ASN A 342 -5.94 -17.14 -22.25
N VAL A 343 -6.26 -18.19 -23.01
CA VAL A 343 -6.62 -19.52 -22.47
C VAL A 343 -5.43 -20.14 -21.73
N ILE A 344 -4.24 -20.09 -22.33
CA ILE A 344 -2.99 -20.59 -21.73
C ILE A 344 -2.66 -19.80 -20.47
N MET A 345 -2.77 -18.47 -20.51
CA MET A 345 -2.50 -17.62 -19.36
C MET A 345 -3.42 -17.93 -18.17
N LEU A 346 -4.72 -18.16 -18.42
CA LEU A 346 -5.66 -18.55 -17.36
C LEU A 346 -5.29 -19.90 -16.73
N HIS A 347 -4.93 -20.91 -17.53
CA HIS A 347 -4.43 -22.18 -16.98
C HIS A 347 -3.15 -22.00 -16.15
N LEU A 348 -2.19 -21.19 -16.63
CA LEU A 348 -0.94 -20.93 -15.88
C LEU A 348 -1.17 -20.21 -14.55
N ILE A 349 -2.09 -19.24 -14.52
CA ILE A 349 -2.46 -18.54 -13.27
C ILE A 349 -3.17 -19.52 -12.33
N MET A 350 -4.18 -20.23 -12.83
CA MET A 350 -4.96 -21.15 -12.02
C MET A 350 -4.08 -22.27 -11.47
N ASP A 351 -3.23 -22.90 -12.25
CA ASP A 351 -2.28 -23.93 -11.78
C ASP A 351 -1.18 -23.33 -10.89
N GLY A 352 -0.75 -22.10 -11.15
CA GLY A 352 0.24 -21.40 -10.33
C GLY A 352 -0.23 -21.24 -8.88
N PHE A 353 -1.50 -20.86 -8.66
CA PHE A 353 -2.09 -20.77 -7.32
C PHE A 353 -2.00 -22.08 -6.54
N GLN A 354 -2.08 -23.18 -7.27
CA GLN A 354 -2.17 -24.53 -6.75
C GLN A 354 -0.79 -25.12 -6.44
N LEU A 355 0.22 -24.77 -7.28
CA LEU A 355 1.59 -25.28 -7.17
C LEU A 355 2.40 -24.53 -6.11
N GLN A 356 2.07 -23.28 -5.85
CA GLN A 356 2.86 -22.42 -5.00
C GLN A 356 2.69 -22.75 -3.50
N PRO A 357 3.75 -22.57 -2.67
CA PRO A 357 3.65 -22.79 -1.24
C PRO A 357 2.75 -21.74 -0.57
N CYS A 358 2.36 -22.01 0.68
CA CYS A 358 1.66 -21.04 1.51
C CYS A 358 2.56 -19.82 1.78
N ASN A 359 2.02 -18.61 1.64
CA ASN A 359 2.73 -17.32 1.66
C ASN A 359 3.91 -17.29 0.67
N PRO A 360 3.62 -17.44 -0.64
CA PRO A 360 4.65 -17.42 -1.65
C PRO A 360 5.31 -16.02 -1.74
N THR A 361 6.61 -16.01 -1.97
CA THR A 361 7.34 -14.86 -2.53
C THR A 361 7.14 -14.80 -4.05
N PHE A 362 7.50 -13.68 -4.70
CA PHE A 362 7.52 -13.55 -6.16
C PHE A 362 8.33 -14.65 -6.81
N THR A 363 9.43 -15.07 -6.18
CA THR A 363 10.26 -16.15 -6.73
C THR A 363 9.53 -17.49 -6.67
N SER A 364 8.87 -17.81 -5.56
CA SER A 364 8.10 -19.07 -5.45
C SER A 364 6.79 -19.03 -6.23
N ALA A 365 6.14 -17.89 -6.38
CA ALA A 365 4.97 -17.70 -7.22
C ALA A 365 5.33 -17.79 -8.70
N ARG A 366 6.41 -17.11 -9.14
CA ARG A 366 7.02 -17.31 -10.45
C ARG A 366 7.38 -18.76 -10.68
N ASN A 367 8.02 -19.41 -9.72
CA ASN A 367 8.32 -20.83 -9.88
C ASN A 367 7.06 -21.70 -9.86
N GLY A 368 5.95 -21.27 -9.25
CA GLY A 368 4.64 -21.92 -9.38
C GLY A 368 4.10 -21.77 -10.81
N VAL A 369 4.14 -20.56 -11.37
CA VAL A 369 3.76 -20.24 -12.76
C VAL A 369 4.68 -20.92 -13.79
N ILE A 370 5.95 -21.14 -13.46
CA ILE A 370 6.96 -21.86 -14.28
C ILE A 370 6.86 -23.38 -14.08
N ALA A 371 6.55 -23.85 -12.86
CA ALA A 371 6.31 -25.27 -12.60
C ALA A 371 4.97 -25.72 -13.19
N ALA A 372 4.05 -24.78 -13.45
CA ALA A 372 3.00 -24.97 -14.43
C ALA A 372 3.74 -25.12 -15.78
N PRO A 373 3.61 -26.28 -16.41
CA PRO A 373 4.68 -26.97 -17.14
C PRO A 373 5.53 -26.09 -18.09
N TRP A 374 6.70 -25.54 -17.65
CA TRP A 374 7.96 -25.30 -18.42
C TRP A 374 9.14 -24.64 -17.63
N GLU A 375 10.39 -25.10 -17.85
CA GLU A 375 11.70 -25.01 -17.11
C GLU A 375 12.22 -23.74 -16.32
N SER A 376 13.11 -24.02 -15.33
CA SER A 376 13.58 -23.16 -14.20
C SER A 376 15.09 -22.80 -14.20
N HIS A 377 15.63 -22.06 -13.20
CA HIS A 377 16.93 -22.25 -12.45
C HIS A 377 17.16 -21.16 -11.33
N THR A 378 18.01 -21.44 -10.32
CA THR A 378 17.88 -21.00 -8.89
C THR A 378 19.05 -20.18 -8.27
N GLY A 379 18.86 -19.58 -7.05
CA GLY A 379 19.99 -19.17 -6.16
C GLY A 379 19.85 -18.18 -4.93
N VAL A 380 19.01 -18.44 -3.89
CA VAL A 380 19.21 -18.26 -2.38
C VAL A 380 19.58 -16.85 -1.76
N ARG A 381 19.00 -16.24 -0.67
CA ARG A 381 18.78 -16.65 0.77
C ARG A 381 17.99 -15.62 1.68
N ARG A 382 16.96 -16.11 2.42
CA ARG A 382 16.37 -15.91 3.82
C ARG A 382 16.12 -14.58 4.59
N HIS A 383 14.90 -14.45 5.19
CA HIS A 383 14.58 -13.91 6.54
C HIS A 383 13.33 -14.61 7.18
N THR A 384 13.35 -15.03 8.45
CA THR A 384 12.35 -15.94 9.10
C THR A 384 11.62 -15.42 10.37
N HIS A 385 11.70 -14.11 10.66
CA HIS A 385 11.18 -13.53 11.92
C HIS A 385 10.46 -12.20 11.71
N ARG A 386 9.50 -11.88 12.59
CA ARG A 386 8.91 -10.54 12.74
C ARG A 386 8.58 -10.23 14.20
N THR A 387 8.99 -9.08 14.72
CA THR A 387 8.64 -8.60 16.07
C THR A 387 7.52 -7.56 15.99
N ARG A 388 6.50 -7.64 16.86
CA ARG A 388 5.40 -6.66 16.97
C ARG A 388 5.13 -6.34 18.44
N GLY A 389 4.86 -5.07 18.78
CA GLY A 389 4.26 -4.71 20.08
C GLY A 389 2.76 -5.00 20.06
N VAL A 390 2.23 -5.66 21.08
CA VAL A 390 0.80 -6.00 21.12
C VAL A 390 0.17 -5.58 22.44
N GLY A 391 -0.89 -4.78 22.35
CA GLY A 391 -1.75 -4.38 23.46
C GLY A 391 -1.23 -3.22 24.32
N PRO A 392 -2.08 -2.68 25.22
CA PRO A 392 -1.78 -1.55 26.10
C PRO A 392 -0.67 -1.82 27.15
N THR A 393 -0.15 -3.04 27.20
CA THR A 393 0.90 -3.48 28.12
C THR A 393 2.31 -3.46 27.51
N GLY A 394 2.45 -3.18 26.20
CA GLY A 394 3.75 -3.04 25.54
C GLY A 394 4.54 -4.34 25.38
N VAL A 395 3.87 -5.50 25.35
CA VAL A 395 4.57 -6.78 25.16
C VAL A 395 5.01 -6.93 23.70
N ASN A 396 6.32 -7.00 23.47
CA ASN A 396 6.89 -7.35 22.16
C ASN A 396 6.74 -8.85 21.92
N LEU A 397 5.87 -9.22 20.98
CA LEU A 397 5.61 -10.59 20.57
C LEU A 397 6.30 -10.86 19.23
N VAL A 398 7.06 -11.95 19.16
CA VAL A 398 7.81 -12.37 17.96
C VAL A 398 7.04 -13.47 17.25
N SER A 399 6.71 -13.24 15.98
CA SER A 399 6.22 -14.28 15.08
C SER A 399 7.40 -15.00 14.42
N TYR A 400 7.37 -16.33 14.47
CA TYR A 400 8.43 -17.19 13.93
C TYR A 400 7.87 -18.29 13.04
N HIS A 401 8.45 -18.41 11.84
CA HIS A 401 8.19 -19.48 10.89
C HIS A 401 9.48 -20.19 10.51
N PRO A 402 9.53 -21.53 10.51
CA PRO A 402 10.69 -22.29 10.07
C PRO A 402 11.11 -21.93 8.63
N PRO A 403 12.42 -21.91 8.33
CA PRO A 403 12.91 -21.71 6.97
C PRO A 403 12.29 -22.71 6.00
N SER A 404 11.71 -22.21 4.90
CA SER A 404 11.10 -23.05 3.86
C SER A 404 12.11 -23.46 2.79
N VAL A 405 11.87 -24.60 2.17
CA VAL A 405 12.58 -25.11 1.00
C VAL A 405 11.57 -25.29 -0.12
N PHE A 406 11.94 -24.93 -1.35
CA PHE A 406 11.12 -25.17 -2.54
C PHE A 406 12.02 -25.65 -3.67
N GLU A 407 11.67 -26.76 -4.30
CA GLU A 407 12.41 -27.36 -5.41
C GLU A 407 11.46 -27.71 -6.56
N THR A 408 12.00 -27.66 -7.78
CA THR A 408 11.29 -27.99 -9.02
C THR A 408 12.08 -29.05 -9.77
N TYR A 409 11.38 -29.87 -10.53
CA TYR A 409 11.91 -30.91 -11.40
C TYR A 409 11.40 -30.66 -12.82
N ASP A 410 12.21 -31.00 -13.81
CA ASP A 410 11.88 -30.84 -15.23
C ASP A 410 10.73 -31.78 -15.65
N VAL A 411 10.34 -31.78 -16.93
CA VAL A 411 9.30 -32.65 -17.53
C VAL A 411 9.50 -34.14 -17.25
N ASP A 412 10.72 -34.56 -16.96
CA ASP A 412 11.04 -35.93 -16.59
C ASP A 412 10.67 -36.30 -15.15
N GLY A 413 10.33 -35.32 -14.31
CA GLY A 413 9.93 -35.47 -12.92
C GLY A 413 11.10 -35.71 -11.96
N ALA A 414 10.81 -35.71 -10.66
CA ALA A 414 11.77 -36.07 -9.63
C ALA A 414 12.26 -37.51 -9.82
N ASN A 415 13.58 -37.72 -9.76
CA ASN A 415 14.15 -39.06 -9.80
C ASN A 415 13.93 -39.77 -8.44
N PHE A 416 12.81 -40.48 -8.33
CA PHE A 416 12.33 -41.16 -7.11
C PHE A 416 11.67 -42.49 -7.48
N SER A 417 11.87 -43.55 -6.68
CA SER A 417 11.20 -44.83 -6.89
C SER A 417 9.75 -44.74 -6.43
N SER A 418 8.83 -44.54 -7.37
CA SER A 418 7.39 -44.40 -7.10
C SER A 418 6.86 -45.55 -6.25
N SER A 419 6.25 -45.22 -5.11
CA SER A 419 5.42 -46.15 -4.33
C SER A 419 4.10 -45.47 -3.97
N GLY A 420 3.17 -45.42 -4.93
CA GLY A 420 1.83 -44.87 -4.73
C GLY A 420 0.97 -45.06 -5.98
N VAL A 421 -0.31 -45.37 -5.81
CA VAL A 421 -1.29 -45.58 -6.89
C VAL A 421 -2.11 -44.31 -7.13
N THR A 422 -2.05 -43.35 -6.20
CA THR A 422 -2.80 -42.09 -6.23
C THR A 422 -1.87 -40.89 -5.98
N PRO A 423 -2.27 -39.66 -6.38
CA PRO A 423 -1.49 -38.45 -6.14
C PRO A 423 -1.15 -38.23 -4.65
N GLU A 424 -2.12 -38.49 -3.75
CA GLU A 424 -1.90 -38.45 -2.30
C GLU A 424 -0.77 -39.39 -1.85
N GLU A 425 -0.82 -40.66 -2.26
CA GLU A 425 0.19 -41.67 -1.90
C GLU A 425 1.56 -41.35 -2.51
N LEU A 426 1.57 -40.84 -3.74
CA LEU A 426 2.79 -40.43 -4.41
C LEU A 426 3.43 -39.22 -3.71
N ALA A 427 2.64 -38.18 -3.40
CA ALA A 427 3.11 -37.01 -2.66
C ALA A 427 3.60 -37.39 -1.26
N LYS A 428 2.87 -38.26 -0.56
CA LYS A 428 3.23 -38.71 0.79
C LYS A 428 4.51 -39.52 0.81
N SER A 429 4.68 -40.46 -0.13
CA SER A 429 5.89 -41.27 -0.26
C SER A 429 7.09 -40.43 -0.68
N PHE A 430 6.90 -39.50 -1.62
CA PHE A 430 7.92 -38.54 -2.02
C PHE A 430 8.37 -37.66 -0.86
N LEU A 431 7.45 -37.02 -0.12
CA LEU A 431 7.80 -36.18 1.03
C LEU A 431 8.51 -36.98 2.13
N ALA A 432 8.07 -38.22 2.38
CA ALA A 432 8.69 -39.10 3.37
C ALA A 432 10.16 -39.39 3.03
N GLU A 433 10.45 -39.75 1.77
CA GLU A 433 11.83 -39.97 1.30
C GLU A 433 12.62 -38.66 1.28
N LYS A 434 12.09 -37.62 0.64
CA LYS A 434 12.79 -36.36 0.38
C LYS A 434 13.16 -35.62 1.66
N LEU A 435 12.25 -35.60 2.64
CA LEU A 435 12.48 -34.91 3.93
C LEU A 435 13.08 -35.84 4.99
N GLY A 436 13.17 -37.15 4.70
CA GLY A 436 13.64 -38.17 5.64
C GLY A 436 12.74 -38.27 6.88
N VAL A 437 11.43 -38.27 6.67
CA VAL A 437 10.39 -38.34 7.72
C VAL A 437 9.51 -39.56 7.53
N THR A 438 8.86 -40.05 8.59
CA THR A 438 7.98 -41.23 8.44
C THR A 438 6.62 -40.83 7.87
N PRO A 439 5.92 -41.70 7.12
CA PRO A 439 4.58 -41.41 6.60
C PRO A 439 3.55 -41.04 7.69
N GLU A 440 3.72 -41.53 8.91
CA GLU A 440 2.85 -41.20 10.06
C GLU A 440 3.05 -39.76 10.56
N SER A 441 4.20 -39.15 10.26
CA SER A 441 4.49 -37.73 10.56
C SER A 441 3.95 -36.77 9.49
N LEU A 442 3.32 -37.28 8.44
CA LEU A 442 2.69 -36.51 7.37
C LEU A 442 1.17 -36.57 7.54
N THR A 443 0.59 -35.48 8.05
CA THR A 443 -0.87 -35.34 8.10
C THR A 443 -1.34 -34.62 6.84
N ARG A 444 -2.08 -35.31 5.99
CA ARG A 444 -2.72 -34.67 4.84
C ARG A 444 -3.66 -33.57 5.33
N ARG A 445 -3.54 -32.40 4.72
CA ARG A 445 -4.47 -31.29 4.92
C ARG A 445 -5.58 -31.35 3.89
N SER A 446 -5.17 -31.46 2.63
CA SER A 446 -6.03 -31.39 1.46
C SER A 446 -5.26 -31.77 0.20
N GLY A 447 -5.96 -31.91 -0.91
CA GLY A 447 -5.40 -32.11 -2.24
C GLY A 447 -6.51 -32.29 -3.26
N TYR A 448 -6.21 -32.05 -4.52
CA TYR A 448 -7.15 -32.17 -5.64
C TYR A 448 -6.38 -32.24 -6.96
N THR A 449 -7.10 -32.46 -8.05
CA THR A 449 -6.55 -32.60 -9.40
C THR A 449 -7.23 -31.60 -10.32
N SER A 450 -6.41 -30.79 -10.99
CA SER A 450 -6.80 -29.93 -12.11
C SER A 450 -6.75 -30.71 -13.42
N ASP A 451 -7.05 -30.05 -14.54
CA ASP A 451 -6.96 -30.64 -15.87
C ASP A 451 -5.50 -30.95 -16.30
N VAL A 452 -4.51 -30.35 -15.61
CA VAL A 452 -3.10 -30.38 -16.05
C VAL A 452 -2.16 -31.03 -15.03
N ALA A 453 -2.53 -31.04 -13.74
CA ALA A 453 -1.72 -31.55 -12.64
C ALA A 453 -2.55 -31.88 -11.38
N SER A 454 -2.00 -32.72 -10.50
CA SER A 454 -2.51 -33.02 -9.16
C SER A 454 -1.67 -32.34 -8.07
N TYR A 455 -2.33 -31.97 -6.97
CA TYR A 455 -1.78 -31.14 -5.91
C TYR A 455 -2.10 -31.72 -4.55
N GLU A 456 -1.10 -31.80 -3.68
CA GLU A 456 -1.27 -32.40 -2.36
C GLU A 456 -0.58 -31.58 -1.27
N TYR A 457 -1.30 -31.33 -0.18
CA TYR A 457 -0.87 -30.49 0.94
C TYR A 457 -0.78 -31.29 2.24
N PHE A 458 0.31 -31.10 2.97
CA PHE A 458 0.59 -31.80 4.22
C PHE A 458 1.02 -30.84 5.33
N SER A 459 0.76 -31.23 6.57
CA SER A 459 1.39 -30.67 7.77
C SER A 459 2.31 -31.71 8.37
N GLN A 460 3.40 -31.24 8.98
CA GLN A 460 4.18 -32.08 9.86
C GLN A 460 3.36 -32.39 11.11
N ALA A 461 3.38 -33.65 11.53
CA ALA A 461 2.87 -34.09 12.82
C ALA A 461 3.99 -34.72 13.64
N ILE A 462 3.98 -34.42 14.93
CA ILE A 462 4.85 -35.03 15.93
C ILE A 462 3.95 -35.73 16.93
N ASN A 463 4.16 -37.04 17.11
CA ASN A 463 3.34 -37.88 17.98
C ASN A 463 1.82 -37.81 17.66
N GLY A 464 1.44 -37.53 16.42
CA GLY A 464 0.05 -37.39 15.99
C GLY A 464 -0.58 -36.00 16.20
N ILE A 465 0.17 -35.02 16.73
CA ILE A 465 -0.27 -33.62 16.86
C ILE A 465 0.42 -32.79 15.78
N ARG A 466 -0.35 -31.94 15.09
CA ARG A 466 0.16 -31.07 14.01
C ARG A 466 1.11 -30.00 14.55
N VAL A 467 2.09 -29.64 13.73
CA VAL A 467 2.96 -28.49 13.95
C VAL A 467 2.43 -27.31 13.12
N SER A 468 1.90 -26.29 13.80
CA SER A 468 1.13 -25.17 13.24
C SER A 468 1.86 -24.40 12.14
N ASN A 469 3.18 -24.23 12.28
CA ASN A 469 4.04 -23.48 11.37
C ASN A 469 4.93 -24.36 10.47
N ALA A 470 4.68 -25.69 10.39
CA ALA A 470 5.43 -26.62 9.54
C ALA A 470 4.52 -27.35 8.52
N VAL A 471 4.52 -26.88 7.27
CA VAL A 471 3.63 -27.33 6.19
C VAL A 471 4.42 -27.70 4.92
N ALA A 472 3.78 -28.45 4.02
CA ALA A 472 4.36 -28.88 2.75
C ALA A 472 3.28 -28.93 1.65
N ASN A 473 3.71 -28.75 0.40
CA ASN A 473 2.90 -28.88 -0.81
C ASN A 473 3.69 -29.66 -1.88
N VAL A 474 3.00 -30.45 -2.70
CA VAL A 474 3.59 -31.26 -3.79
C VAL A 474 2.76 -31.10 -5.04
N GLY A 475 3.42 -30.78 -6.17
CA GLY A 475 2.83 -30.77 -7.50
C GLY A 475 3.19 -32.04 -8.26
N ILE A 476 2.20 -32.67 -8.90
CA ILE A 476 2.32 -33.94 -9.62
C ILE A 476 1.73 -33.77 -11.02
N LYS A 477 2.47 -34.17 -12.05
CA LYS A 477 2.00 -34.21 -13.45
C LYS A 477 2.40 -35.52 -14.09
N ASP A 478 1.49 -36.15 -14.83
CA ASP A 478 1.72 -37.44 -15.51
C ASP A 478 2.32 -38.53 -14.58
N ASP A 479 1.74 -38.67 -13.37
CA ASP A 479 2.21 -39.56 -12.29
C ASP A 479 3.65 -39.31 -11.81
N LYS A 480 4.19 -38.13 -12.06
CA LYS A 480 5.53 -37.71 -11.64
C LYS A 480 5.47 -36.46 -10.76
N VAL A 481 6.27 -36.43 -9.70
CA VAL A 481 6.43 -35.23 -8.88
C VAL A 481 7.24 -34.19 -9.65
N VAL A 482 6.66 -33.02 -9.89
CA VAL A 482 7.29 -31.92 -10.66
C VAL A 482 7.71 -30.76 -9.79
N SER A 483 7.15 -30.63 -8.57
CA SER A 483 7.59 -29.63 -7.60
C SER A 483 7.26 -30.03 -6.17
N TYR A 484 8.00 -29.48 -5.20
CA TYR A 484 7.57 -29.52 -3.81
C TYR A 484 8.08 -28.32 -3.00
N GLY A 485 7.29 -27.92 -2.01
CA GLY A 485 7.67 -26.95 -0.97
C GLY A 485 7.49 -27.56 0.42
N ALA A 486 8.36 -27.23 1.37
CA ALA A 486 8.23 -27.65 2.77
C ALA A 486 8.91 -26.71 3.76
N SER A 487 8.27 -26.48 4.91
CA SER A 487 8.80 -25.76 6.09
C SER A 487 8.98 -26.69 7.31
N PHE A 488 9.19 -27.98 7.07
CA PHE A 488 9.27 -28.99 8.12
C PHE A 488 10.50 -28.80 9.01
N VAL A 489 10.33 -29.03 10.31
CA VAL A 489 11.38 -28.90 11.31
C VAL A 489 11.92 -30.25 11.75
N LYS A 490 13.17 -30.28 12.20
CA LYS A 490 13.74 -31.39 12.97
C LYS A 490 13.92 -30.91 14.40
N PRO A 491 12.92 -31.10 15.29
CA PRO A 491 12.96 -30.53 16.62
C PRO A 491 14.11 -31.13 17.42
N LYS A 492 14.85 -30.30 18.14
CA LYS A 492 15.82 -30.74 19.16
C LYS A 492 15.09 -31.25 20.40
N ASN A 493 14.00 -30.58 20.75
CA ASN A 493 13.14 -30.90 21.89
C ASN A 493 11.67 -30.85 21.47
N VAL A 494 10.85 -31.70 22.07
CA VAL A 494 9.39 -31.73 21.85
C VAL A 494 8.72 -31.71 23.22
N ALA A 495 7.80 -30.77 23.43
CA ALA A 495 7.03 -30.69 24.68
C ALA A 495 6.10 -31.91 24.87
N PRO A 496 5.77 -32.31 26.11
CA PRO A 496 4.80 -33.37 26.39
C PRO A 496 3.45 -33.12 25.71
N GLN A 497 2.71 -34.18 25.38
CA GLN A 497 1.43 -34.08 24.66
C GLN A 497 0.24 -33.70 25.55
N GLU A 498 0.35 -33.97 26.85
CA GLU A 498 -0.71 -33.74 27.82
C GLU A 498 -0.58 -32.31 28.38
N PRO A 499 -1.49 -31.38 28.05
CA PRO A 499 -1.41 -30.01 28.53
C PRO A 499 -1.50 -29.97 30.06
N THR A 500 -0.64 -29.19 30.72
CA THR A 500 -0.69 -29.00 32.17
C THR A 500 -1.34 -27.66 32.55
N LEU A 501 -1.50 -26.74 31.60
CA LEU A 501 -2.20 -25.47 31.76
C LEU A 501 -3.69 -25.64 31.42
N PRO A 502 -4.61 -25.25 32.33
CA PRO A 502 -6.04 -25.23 32.02
C PRO A 502 -6.39 -24.28 30.86
N LEU A 503 -7.31 -24.69 29.99
CA LEU A 503 -7.73 -23.94 28.79
C LEU A 503 -8.29 -22.55 29.12
N ASP A 504 -9.11 -22.44 30.18
CA ASP A 504 -9.65 -21.18 30.66
C ASP A 504 -8.54 -20.20 31.09
N ARG A 505 -7.45 -20.71 31.68
CA ARG A 505 -6.28 -19.90 31.99
C ARG A 505 -5.53 -19.45 30.74
N ALA A 506 -5.38 -20.31 29.74
CA ALA A 506 -4.75 -19.97 28.46
C ALA A 506 -5.55 -18.87 27.71
N ILE A 507 -6.88 -18.96 27.71
CA ILE A 507 -7.77 -17.94 27.13
C ILE A 507 -7.61 -16.61 27.88
N ALA A 508 -7.62 -16.63 29.22
CA ALA A 508 -7.43 -15.41 30.00
C ALA A 508 -6.09 -14.73 29.73
N LEU A 509 -5.00 -15.49 29.56
CA LEU A 509 -3.69 -14.96 29.19
C LEU A 509 -3.67 -14.36 27.79
N ALA A 510 -4.36 -14.98 26.84
CA ALA A 510 -4.50 -14.44 25.49
C ALA A 510 -5.32 -13.13 25.48
N GLU A 511 -6.42 -13.06 26.24
CA GLU A 511 -7.22 -11.84 26.39
C GLU A 511 -6.44 -10.70 27.05
N GLU A 512 -5.68 -11.01 28.11
CA GLU A 512 -4.85 -10.05 28.84
C GLU A 512 -3.73 -9.47 27.96
N ALA A 513 -3.06 -10.33 27.17
CA ALA A 513 -1.98 -9.89 26.30
C ALA A 513 -2.44 -8.94 25.19
N ILE A 514 -3.67 -9.10 24.70
CA ILE A 514 -4.21 -8.29 23.60
C ILE A 514 -5.01 -7.09 24.11
N GLY A 515 -5.59 -7.15 25.31
CA GLY A 515 -6.65 -6.21 25.71
C GLY A 515 -7.95 -6.46 24.95
N GLY A 516 -8.28 -7.75 24.74
CA GLY A 516 -9.36 -8.20 23.86
C GLY A 516 -10.26 -9.29 24.46
N LYS A 517 -11.19 -9.83 23.65
CA LYS A 517 -12.01 -11.00 24.03
C LYS A 517 -11.85 -12.17 23.08
N TRP A 518 -11.78 -13.39 23.61
CA TRP A 518 -11.81 -14.61 22.81
C TRP A 518 -13.12 -14.68 22.04
N ASN A 519 -12.99 -14.96 20.75
CA ASN A 519 -14.07 -14.87 19.79
C ASN A 519 -14.93 -16.13 19.66
N GLN A 520 -14.79 -17.06 20.60
CA GLN A 520 -15.45 -18.36 20.60
C GLN A 520 -15.04 -19.28 19.44
N SER A 521 -13.98 -18.95 18.69
CA SER A 521 -13.39 -19.89 17.73
C SER A 521 -12.93 -21.17 18.46
N PRO A 522 -13.08 -22.36 17.84
CA PRO A 522 -12.61 -23.60 18.44
C PRO A 522 -11.12 -23.52 18.78
N VAL A 523 -10.78 -23.67 20.07
CA VAL A 523 -9.39 -23.74 20.52
C VAL A 523 -8.85 -25.12 20.24
N VAL A 524 -7.75 -25.19 19.51
CA VAL A 524 -7.06 -26.45 19.19
C VAL A 524 -5.70 -26.51 19.88
N LEU A 525 -5.23 -27.74 20.14
CA LEU A 525 -3.89 -28.02 20.59
C LEU A 525 -3.01 -28.35 19.38
N GLU A 526 -1.98 -27.54 19.17
CA GLU A 526 -0.99 -27.73 18.10
C GLU A 526 0.40 -27.54 18.66
N TYR A 527 1.38 -28.24 18.11
CA TYR A 527 2.78 -27.89 18.33
C TYR A 527 3.11 -26.61 17.55
N THR A 528 3.93 -25.73 18.12
CA THR A 528 4.49 -24.58 17.42
C THR A 528 6.00 -24.68 17.51
N ALA A 529 6.69 -24.75 16.37
CA ALA A 529 8.14 -24.80 16.34
C ALA A 529 8.72 -23.43 16.70
N GLY A 530 9.73 -23.38 17.58
CA GLY A 530 10.51 -22.19 17.93
C GLY A 530 11.89 -22.15 17.28
N GLU A 531 12.52 -20.98 17.31
CA GLU A 531 13.84 -20.72 16.72
C GLU A 531 14.96 -21.57 17.36
N ASP A 532 14.83 -21.84 18.66
CA ASP A 532 15.76 -22.68 19.42
C ASP A 532 15.77 -24.16 18.96
N GLY A 533 14.76 -24.54 18.18
CA GLY A 533 14.51 -25.90 17.71
C GLY A 533 13.58 -26.70 18.63
N THR A 534 12.92 -26.07 19.60
CA THR A 534 11.91 -26.70 20.46
C THR A 534 10.53 -26.62 19.79
N CYS A 535 9.77 -27.71 19.81
CA CYS A 535 8.34 -27.70 19.49
C CYS A 535 7.53 -27.59 20.79
N PHE A 536 6.91 -26.43 21.00
CA PHE A 536 6.06 -26.16 22.16
C PHE A 536 4.63 -26.65 21.89
N LEU A 537 4.01 -27.35 22.84
CA LEU A 537 2.58 -27.63 22.75
C LEU A 537 1.84 -26.33 23.06
N THR A 538 0.93 -25.90 22.18
CA THR A 538 0.27 -24.59 22.30
C THR A 538 -1.25 -24.68 22.14
N HIS A 539 -1.98 -23.93 22.96
CA HIS A 539 -3.38 -23.58 22.73
C HIS A 539 -3.44 -22.44 21.71
N VAL A 540 -4.12 -22.69 20.60
CA VAL A 540 -4.28 -21.71 19.52
C VAL A 540 -5.58 -20.95 19.72
N ILE A 541 -5.49 -19.67 20.09
CA ILE A 541 -6.63 -18.88 20.57
C ILE A 541 -6.73 -17.59 19.75
N GLN A 542 -7.92 -17.28 19.23
CA GLN A 542 -8.18 -16.02 18.54
C GLN A 542 -8.87 -15.01 19.45
N VAL A 543 -8.33 -13.81 19.52
CA VAL A 543 -8.80 -12.71 20.36
C VAL A 543 -9.10 -11.51 19.47
N GLN A 544 -10.22 -10.86 19.73
CA GLN A 544 -10.59 -9.58 19.12
C GLN A 544 -10.23 -8.44 20.07
N GLY A 545 -9.39 -7.50 19.64
CA GLY A 545 -9.03 -6.32 20.43
C GLY A 545 -10.24 -5.42 20.69
N ILE A 546 -10.41 -4.97 21.93
CA ILE A 546 -11.57 -4.14 22.32
C ILE A 546 -11.43 -2.70 21.83
N SER A 547 -10.19 -2.17 21.73
CA SER A 547 -9.91 -0.78 21.35
C SER A 547 -9.65 -0.57 19.86
N ASP A 548 -9.06 -1.55 19.18
CA ASP A 548 -8.62 -1.44 17.79
C ASP A 548 -9.46 -2.31 16.82
N GLY A 549 -10.39 -3.12 17.33
CA GLY A 549 -11.20 -4.05 16.52
C GLY A 549 -10.39 -5.13 15.80
N SER A 550 -9.07 -5.19 16.03
CA SER A 550 -8.15 -6.08 15.34
C SER A 550 -8.41 -7.52 15.76
N TRP A 551 -8.36 -8.42 14.79
CA TRP A 551 -8.31 -9.85 15.07
C TRP A 551 -6.85 -10.23 15.27
N LYS A 552 -6.54 -11.01 16.31
CA LYS A 552 -5.20 -11.56 16.55
C LYS A 552 -5.32 -13.02 16.99
N GLN A 553 -4.41 -13.89 16.55
CA GLN A 553 -4.33 -15.29 16.96
C GLN A 553 -3.03 -15.55 17.72
N LEU A 554 -3.15 -16.07 18.94
CA LEU A 554 -2.04 -16.32 19.84
C LEU A 554 -1.83 -17.82 20.03
N PHE A 555 -0.57 -18.21 20.15
CA PHE A 555 -0.15 -19.58 20.44
C PHE A 555 0.40 -19.62 21.86
N ILE A 556 -0.47 -19.96 22.82
CA ILE A 556 -0.15 -19.97 24.24
C ILE A 556 0.42 -21.34 24.63
N ASP A 557 1.63 -21.39 25.16
CA ASP A 557 2.24 -22.63 25.64
C ASP A 557 1.33 -23.33 26.65
N ALA A 558 1.02 -24.59 26.36
CA ALA A 558 0.07 -25.40 27.11
C ALA A 558 0.65 -25.94 28.44
N HIS A 559 1.89 -25.57 28.80
CA HIS A 559 2.51 -25.92 30.06
C HIS A 559 2.86 -24.71 30.92
N ASP A 560 3.48 -23.68 30.34
CA ASP A 560 3.96 -22.51 31.10
C ASP A 560 3.17 -21.21 30.83
N GLY A 561 2.26 -21.22 29.86
CA GLY A 561 1.40 -20.08 29.53
C GLY A 561 2.11 -18.95 28.79
N GLN A 562 3.37 -19.11 28.40
CA GLN A 562 4.06 -18.10 27.60
C GLN A 562 3.53 -18.07 26.16
N ILE A 563 3.53 -16.89 25.56
CA ILE A 563 3.16 -16.73 24.15
C ILE A 563 4.35 -17.17 23.30
N ARG A 564 4.13 -18.16 22.43
CA ARG A 564 5.17 -18.73 21.55
C ARG A 564 5.14 -18.18 20.13
N ASN A 565 3.99 -17.68 19.70
CA ASN A 565 3.79 -17.09 18.38
C ASN A 565 2.50 -16.24 18.37
N VAL A 566 2.40 -15.29 17.44
CA VAL A 566 1.23 -14.43 17.23
C VAL A 566 1.01 -14.17 15.73
N VAL A 567 -0.26 -14.09 15.32
CA VAL A 567 -0.72 -13.69 13.98
C VAL A 567 -1.68 -12.50 14.12
N ASP A 568 -1.59 -11.51 13.25
CA ASP A 568 -2.35 -10.24 13.28
C ASP A 568 -2.97 -9.96 11.89
N PHE A 569 -4.19 -9.41 11.87
CA PHE A 569 -5.08 -9.39 10.70
C PHE A 569 -5.46 -7.96 10.17
N VAL A 570 -4.71 -6.86 10.46
CA VAL A 570 -4.98 -5.43 10.03
C VAL A 570 -3.78 -4.73 9.30
N ALA A 571 -3.98 -3.64 8.53
CA ALA A 571 -3.01 -2.88 7.66
C ALA A 571 -2.81 -1.35 7.99
N ASP A 572 -1.70 -0.71 7.52
CA ASP A 572 -0.99 0.53 8.03
C ASP A 572 -1.27 1.92 7.31
N ALA A 573 -0.55 3.03 7.68
CA ALA A 573 -0.87 4.47 7.38
C ALA A 573 -0.20 5.13 6.14
N SER A 574 -0.82 6.15 5.51
CA SER A 574 -0.29 6.81 4.27
C SER A 574 -0.81 8.24 3.96
N TYR A 575 -0.03 9.04 3.23
CA TYR A 575 -0.28 10.46 2.91
C TYR A 575 -0.01 10.78 1.42
N GLN A 576 -0.91 11.47 0.71
CA GLN A 576 -0.69 11.95 -0.67
C GLN A 576 -0.20 13.41 -0.65
N VAL A 577 1.06 13.63 -1.01
CA VAL A 577 1.82 14.86 -0.69
C VAL A 577 2.96 15.10 -1.68
N VAL A 578 3.58 16.27 -1.60
CA VAL A 578 4.89 16.54 -2.18
C VAL A 578 5.96 15.96 -1.24
N PRO A 579 6.72 14.92 -1.64
CA PRO A 579 7.78 14.38 -0.79
C PRO A 579 8.83 15.46 -0.47
N LEU A 580 9.49 15.34 0.68
CA LEU A 580 10.35 16.38 1.23
C LEU A 580 11.50 16.75 0.29
N GLU A 581 11.95 15.80 -0.53
CA GLU A 581 12.99 16.01 -1.52
C GLU A 581 12.55 16.76 -2.78
N TYR A 582 11.27 17.11 -2.95
CA TYR A 582 10.77 17.91 -4.08
C TYR A 582 10.25 19.28 -3.60
N GLN A 583 10.58 20.34 -4.35
CA GLN A 583 10.14 21.71 -4.03
C GLN A 583 8.64 21.89 -4.17
N ASP A 584 8.05 21.34 -5.23
CA ASP A 584 6.69 21.69 -5.61
C ASP A 584 6.06 20.58 -6.49
N PRO A 585 4.73 20.62 -6.71
CA PRO A 585 4.00 19.58 -7.43
C PRO A 585 4.31 19.52 -8.94
N THR A 586 5.18 20.40 -9.46
CA THR A 586 5.55 20.50 -10.88
C THR A 586 6.98 20.05 -11.18
N GLN A 587 7.81 19.79 -10.16
CA GLN A 587 9.17 19.28 -10.38
C GLN A 587 9.18 17.83 -10.87
N ASP A 588 9.68 17.63 -12.08
CA ASP A 588 9.81 16.32 -12.75
C ASP A 588 8.47 15.57 -12.93
N PRO A 589 7.60 15.98 -13.88
CA PRO A 589 6.33 15.31 -14.09
C PRO A 589 6.59 13.86 -14.57
N PRO A 590 6.16 12.82 -13.81
CA PRO A 590 5.00 12.79 -12.91
C PRO A 590 5.28 12.47 -11.41
N LYS A 591 6.45 12.79 -10.85
CA LYS A 591 6.91 12.20 -9.57
C LYS A 591 6.69 13.01 -8.29
N SER A 592 6.49 14.33 -8.36
CA SER A 592 6.60 15.16 -7.15
C SER A 592 5.33 15.30 -6.30
N TYR A 593 4.15 14.81 -6.69
CA TYR A 593 2.97 14.72 -5.80
C TYR A 593 2.48 13.26 -5.75
N THR A 594 2.82 12.52 -4.70
CA THR A 594 2.70 11.06 -4.63
C THR A 594 2.25 10.59 -3.25
N ILE A 595 1.91 9.30 -3.15
CA ILE A 595 1.57 8.66 -1.87
C ILE A 595 2.86 8.21 -1.18
N VAL A 596 3.10 8.74 0.01
CA VAL A 596 4.16 8.31 0.93
C VAL A 596 3.51 7.46 2.04
N LYS A 597 4.06 6.27 2.30
CA LYS A 597 3.50 5.28 3.24
C LYS A 597 4.41 5.12 4.45
N ASP A 598 3.81 5.09 5.64
CA ASP A 598 4.47 5.06 6.94
C ASP A 598 5.70 5.99 7.02
N PRO A 599 5.56 7.28 6.67
CA PRO A 599 6.70 8.19 6.64
C PRO A 599 7.26 8.50 8.03
N GLU A 600 6.54 8.17 9.10
CA GLU A 600 6.97 8.50 10.44
C GLU A 600 8.25 7.78 10.88
N ASP A 601 9.15 8.52 11.48
CA ASP A 601 10.25 7.96 12.21
C ASP A 601 9.81 7.64 13.63
N LYS A 602 9.52 6.37 13.92
CA LYS A 602 9.08 5.95 15.27
C LYS A 602 10.10 6.24 16.38
N GLY A 603 11.36 6.56 16.06
CA GLY A 603 12.32 7.05 17.05
C GLY A 603 12.05 8.49 17.51
N ALA A 604 11.63 9.35 16.58
CA ALA A 604 11.28 10.75 16.82
C ALA A 604 9.80 10.93 17.18
N SER A 605 8.93 10.15 16.54
CA SER A 605 7.47 10.13 16.70
C SER A 605 6.98 8.75 17.16
N PRO A 606 7.15 8.38 18.45
CA PRO A 606 6.86 7.02 18.94
C PRO A 606 5.42 6.55 18.72
N ASN A 607 4.46 7.48 18.76
CA ASN A 607 3.05 7.22 18.55
C ASN A 607 2.61 7.46 17.09
N GLY A 608 3.56 7.65 16.17
CA GLY A 608 3.28 8.14 14.83
C GLY A 608 2.82 9.60 14.82
N TRP A 609 2.28 10.04 13.69
CA TRP A 609 2.03 11.46 13.44
C TRP A 609 0.64 11.95 13.82
N TYR A 610 -0.36 11.06 13.98
CA TYR A 610 -1.78 11.42 14.17
C TYR A 610 -2.35 11.09 15.58
N GLU A 611 -1.49 10.64 16.49
CA GLU A 611 -1.85 10.36 17.88
C GLU A 611 -1.32 11.45 18.84
N ASN A 612 -2.19 11.98 19.71
CA ASN A 612 -1.86 13.04 20.67
C ASN A 612 -2.13 12.61 22.13
N GLY A 613 -1.71 11.40 22.51
CA GLY A 613 -1.61 10.95 23.91
C GLY A 613 -2.92 10.79 24.72
N VAL A 614 -4.08 11.16 24.17
CA VAL A 614 -5.38 11.06 24.88
C VAL A 614 -6.46 10.36 24.05
N LEU A 615 -6.45 10.51 22.73
CA LEU A 615 -7.29 9.79 21.74
C LEU A 615 -6.60 9.84 20.36
N ALA A 616 -6.74 8.80 19.54
CA ALA A 616 -6.37 8.87 18.12
C ALA A 616 -7.32 9.85 17.40
N SER A 617 -6.77 10.87 16.73
CA SER A 617 -7.56 11.80 15.94
C SER A 617 -7.55 11.34 14.48
N PRO A 618 -8.71 11.18 13.82
CA PRO A 618 -8.74 10.91 12.38
C PRO A 618 -8.37 12.15 11.55
N GLY A 619 -7.97 13.28 12.15
CA GLY A 619 -7.58 14.53 11.50
C GLY A 619 -6.08 14.70 11.29
N THR A 620 -5.66 15.76 10.58
CA THR A 620 -4.27 16.23 10.47
C THR A 620 -3.78 16.88 11.77
N LEU A 621 -3.87 16.13 12.87
CA LEU A 621 -3.54 16.53 14.24
C LEU A 621 -2.80 15.40 14.95
N GLY A 622 -1.63 15.68 15.49
CA GLY A 622 -0.95 14.77 16.41
C GLY A 622 0.08 15.46 17.29
N ASN A 623 1.07 14.69 17.74
CA ASN A 623 2.02 15.16 18.74
C ASN A 623 2.89 16.33 18.26
N ASN A 624 3.30 16.33 17.00
CA ASN A 624 4.31 17.29 16.50
C ASN A 624 3.65 18.52 15.87
N VAL A 625 2.49 18.35 15.24
CA VAL A 625 1.84 19.38 14.43
C VAL A 625 0.31 19.22 14.39
N ALA A 626 -0.37 20.36 14.29
CA ALA A 626 -1.76 20.49 13.91
C ALA A 626 -1.86 21.34 12.64
N SER A 627 -2.28 20.76 11.52
CA SER A 627 -2.47 21.47 10.25
C SER A 627 -3.96 21.63 9.95
N TYR A 628 -4.39 22.84 9.59
CA TYR A 628 -5.81 23.15 9.42
C TYR A 628 -6.05 24.37 8.51
N LYS A 629 -7.29 24.49 8.00
CA LYS A 629 -7.82 25.69 7.36
C LYS A 629 -8.63 26.53 8.35
N ASP A 630 -8.37 27.84 8.43
CA ASP A 630 -9.08 28.84 9.25
C ASP A 630 -8.96 28.69 10.78
N GLN A 631 -9.26 27.53 11.38
CA GLN A 631 -9.24 27.31 12.84
C GLN A 631 -8.72 25.90 13.21
N PRO A 632 -7.86 25.77 14.24
CA PRO A 632 -7.45 24.48 14.77
C PRO A 632 -8.66 23.65 15.23
N LEU A 633 -8.60 22.32 15.11
CA LEU A 633 -9.66 21.36 15.49
C LEU A 633 -10.96 21.40 14.68
N LEU A 634 -11.23 22.48 13.93
CA LEU A 634 -12.45 22.64 13.13
C LEU A 634 -12.19 22.62 11.62
N GLY A 635 -10.96 22.95 11.20
CA GLY A 635 -10.54 22.97 9.80
C GLY A 635 -9.48 21.92 9.46
N GLU A 636 -9.34 20.88 10.30
CA GLU A 636 -8.47 19.74 10.01
C GLU A 636 -9.02 18.93 8.85
N THR A 637 -8.11 18.34 8.08
CA THR A 637 -8.47 17.40 7.03
C THR A 637 -8.47 15.99 7.63
N THR A 638 -9.62 15.31 7.56
CA THR A 638 -9.76 13.96 8.12
C THR A 638 -9.10 12.91 7.24
N GLN A 639 -9.00 11.67 7.71
CA GLN A 639 -8.57 10.57 6.89
C GLN A 639 -9.59 10.31 5.75
N SER A 640 -9.05 10.08 4.56
CA SER A 640 -9.76 9.64 3.34
C SER A 640 -10.11 8.14 3.34
N GLY A 641 -9.47 7.36 4.22
CA GLY A 641 -9.66 5.94 4.50
C GLY A 641 -8.96 5.59 5.83
N PRO A 642 -9.10 4.37 6.38
CA PRO A 642 -8.40 4.01 7.62
C PRO A 642 -6.90 4.25 7.49
N ASP A 643 -6.38 5.17 8.31
CA ASP A 643 -4.98 5.60 8.31
C ASP A 643 -4.49 6.21 6.97
N GLN A 644 -5.38 6.67 6.09
CA GLN A 644 -5.02 7.27 4.78
C GLN A 644 -5.41 8.73 4.67
N TYR A 645 -4.50 9.60 4.26
CA TYR A 645 -4.72 11.03 3.95
C TYR A 645 -4.43 11.29 2.47
N HIS A 646 -5.26 10.74 1.58
CA HIS A 646 -5.12 10.84 0.13
C HIS A 646 -6.08 11.89 -0.44
N TYR A 647 -5.54 13.06 -0.73
CA TYR A 647 -6.28 14.17 -1.29
C TYR A 647 -5.65 14.57 -2.62
N PRO A 648 -6.33 14.35 -3.76
CA PRO A 648 -5.76 14.69 -5.05
C PRO A 648 -5.59 16.21 -5.17
N TYR A 649 -4.50 16.67 -5.77
CA TYR A 649 -4.29 18.09 -6.07
C TYR A 649 -4.56 18.37 -7.56
N ASP A 650 -5.42 19.35 -7.88
CA ASP A 650 -5.67 19.81 -9.25
C ASP A 650 -5.11 21.23 -9.46
N PRO A 651 -3.93 21.39 -10.09
CA PRO A 651 -3.32 22.70 -10.32
C PRO A 651 -4.07 23.57 -11.36
N SER A 652 -5.09 23.04 -12.04
CA SER A 652 -5.93 23.81 -12.97
C SER A 652 -7.08 24.55 -12.27
N GLN A 653 -7.40 24.18 -11.03
CA GLN A 653 -8.44 24.82 -10.22
C GLN A 653 -7.86 25.90 -9.30
N GLU A 654 -8.71 26.83 -8.85
CA GLU A 654 -8.34 27.74 -7.78
C GLU A 654 -8.00 26.97 -6.50
N PRO A 655 -6.98 27.39 -5.72
CA PRO A 655 -6.53 26.66 -4.55
C PRO A 655 -7.59 26.59 -3.45
N GLU A 656 -8.58 27.48 -3.45
CA GLU A 656 -9.68 27.46 -2.48
C GLU A 656 -10.75 26.40 -2.73
N VAL A 657 -10.67 25.61 -3.81
CA VAL A 657 -11.56 24.45 -3.95
C VAL A 657 -11.23 23.42 -2.87
N LYS A 658 -12.25 22.81 -2.24
CA LYS A 658 -12.09 21.94 -1.06
C LYS A 658 -11.00 20.86 -1.24
N GLN A 659 -10.96 20.24 -2.41
CA GLN A 659 -9.95 19.26 -2.77
C GLN A 659 -8.51 19.80 -2.63
N ASN A 660 -8.24 21.00 -3.16
CA ASN A 660 -6.92 21.62 -3.09
C ASN A 660 -6.59 22.14 -1.69
N VAL A 661 -7.60 22.58 -0.93
CA VAL A 661 -7.45 22.91 0.50
C VAL A 661 -7.01 21.67 1.27
N ASP A 662 -7.66 20.52 1.07
CA ASP A 662 -7.31 19.29 1.76
C ASP A 662 -5.91 18.78 1.40
N ALA A 663 -5.57 18.83 0.11
CA ALA A 663 -4.23 18.52 -0.39
C ALA A 663 -3.16 19.41 0.28
N ALA A 664 -3.42 20.71 0.39
CA ALA A 664 -2.52 21.67 1.01
C ALA A 664 -2.39 21.47 2.54
N VAL A 665 -3.50 21.19 3.24
CA VAL A 665 -3.51 20.90 4.68
C VAL A 665 -2.73 19.62 4.98
N VAL A 666 -2.91 18.57 4.18
CA VAL A 666 -2.18 17.29 4.33
C VAL A 666 -0.71 17.44 3.96
N ASN A 667 -0.38 18.21 2.92
CA ASN A 667 1.02 18.47 2.56
C ASN A 667 1.77 19.19 3.68
N ALA A 668 1.19 20.26 4.23
CA ALA A 668 1.78 20.97 5.37
C ALA A 668 1.94 20.07 6.60
N PHE A 669 0.96 19.20 6.88
CA PHE A 669 1.04 18.22 7.96
C PHE A 669 2.22 17.25 7.76
N TYR A 670 2.37 16.72 6.54
CA TYR A 670 3.45 15.80 6.20
C TYR A 670 4.83 16.47 6.29
N VAL A 671 5.02 17.62 5.65
CA VAL A 671 6.34 18.28 5.58
C VAL A 671 6.82 18.68 6.97
N VAL A 672 5.92 19.23 7.80
CA VAL A 672 6.28 19.62 9.18
C VAL A 672 6.61 18.41 10.05
N ASN A 673 5.89 17.29 9.92
CA ASN A 673 6.24 16.06 10.62
C ASN A 673 7.56 15.45 10.11
N ALA A 674 7.79 15.43 8.80
CA ALA A 674 9.03 14.93 8.21
C ALA A 674 10.24 15.77 8.65
N MET A 675 10.10 17.09 8.69
CA MET A 675 11.12 18.00 9.19
C MET A 675 11.33 17.89 10.70
N HIS A 676 10.27 17.66 11.48
CA HIS A 676 10.38 17.33 12.90
C HIS A 676 11.25 16.08 13.08
N ASP A 677 10.89 14.98 12.42
CA ASP A 677 11.60 13.71 12.54
C ASP A 677 13.05 13.80 12.06
N LEU A 678 13.30 14.50 10.93
CA LEU A 678 14.63 14.77 10.43
C LEU A 678 15.46 15.57 11.43
N THR A 679 14.96 16.72 11.90
CA THR A 679 15.73 17.56 12.82
C THR A 679 15.92 16.91 14.20
N TYR A 680 14.97 16.08 14.65
CA TYR A 680 15.10 15.24 15.84
C TYR A 680 16.31 14.32 15.75
N ARG A 681 16.47 13.63 14.62
CA ARG A 681 17.61 12.76 14.33
C ARG A 681 18.95 13.49 14.33
N TYR A 682 18.95 14.79 14.04
CA TYR A 682 20.13 15.65 14.07
C TYR A 682 20.28 16.43 15.39
N GLY A 683 19.47 16.12 16.42
CA GLY A 683 19.66 16.62 17.78
C GLY A 683 18.66 17.69 18.23
N PHE A 684 17.66 18.03 17.43
CA PHE A 684 16.53 18.87 17.87
C PHE A 684 15.47 18.02 18.57
N THR A 685 15.82 17.55 19.77
CA THR A 685 14.99 16.70 20.62
C THR A 685 14.23 17.51 21.67
N GLU A 686 13.49 16.83 22.54
CA GLU A 686 12.72 17.45 23.62
C GLU A 686 13.61 18.30 24.56
N GLU A 687 14.78 17.79 24.98
CA GLU A 687 15.75 18.56 25.77
C GLU A 687 16.40 19.72 25.01
N ALA A 688 16.39 19.64 23.68
CA ALA A 688 16.86 20.69 22.77
C ALA A 688 15.71 21.56 22.23
N PHE A 689 14.58 21.59 22.97
CA PHE A 689 13.49 22.56 22.80
C PHE A 689 12.70 22.40 21.49
N ASN A 690 12.47 21.15 21.07
CA ASN A 690 11.64 20.85 19.91
C ASN A 690 10.14 21.13 20.15
N PHE A 691 9.32 20.92 19.11
CA PHE A 691 7.88 21.22 19.14
C PHE A 691 7.09 19.92 19.32
N GLN A 692 6.59 19.65 20.52
CA GLN A 692 5.83 18.44 20.82
C GLN A 692 4.72 18.72 21.85
N ALA A 693 3.53 18.17 21.61
CA ALA A 693 2.43 18.24 22.58
C ALA A 693 2.76 17.44 23.86
N ASP A 694 3.36 16.26 23.72
CA ASP A 694 3.91 15.44 24.80
C ASP A 694 5.40 15.13 24.53
N ASN A 695 6.21 15.33 25.56
CA ASN A 695 7.65 15.07 25.53
C ASN A 695 8.01 13.70 26.11
N PHE A 696 7.03 12.89 26.51
CA PHE A 696 7.21 11.53 27.02
C PHE A 696 8.16 11.45 28.23
N GLY A 697 8.25 12.53 29.00
CA GLY A 697 9.18 12.67 30.12
C GLY A 697 10.67 12.72 29.76
N LYS A 698 11.01 12.97 28.48
CA LYS A 698 12.40 13.04 28.00
C LYS A 698 13.10 14.37 28.27
N GLY A 699 12.38 15.40 28.74
CA GLY A 699 12.94 16.72 29.05
C GLY A 699 12.27 17.84 28.26
N GLY A 700 12.79 19.07 28.38
CA GLY A 700 12.15 20.26 27.79
C GLY A 700 10.77 20.59 28.38
N GLN A 701 10.05 21.50 27.74
CA GLN A 701 8.66 21.85 28.03
C GLN A 701 7.77 21.49 26.85
N GLY A 702 6.96 20.45 26.99
CA GLY A 702 5.97 20.07 25.97
C GLY A 702 4.72 20.96 25.99
N GLY A 703 3.71 20.57 25.22
CA GLY A 703 2.48 21.33 25.02
C GLY A 703 2.61 22.36 23.89
N ASP A 704 3.58 22.18 23.01
CA ASP A 704 3.96 23.15 21.99
C ASP A 704 4.11 22.56 20.58
N PRO A 705 3.12 21.79 20.08
CA PRO A 705 3.14 21.36 18.68
C PRO A 705 3.14 22.59 17.76
N VAL A 706 3.62 22.41 16.53
CA VAL A 706 3.47 23.45 15.51
C VAL A 706 2.01 23.56 15.09
N LEU A 707 1.46 24.78 15.09
CA LEU A 707 0.15 25.06 14.54
C LEU A 707 0.31 25.63 13.13
N VAL A 708 -0.23 24.97 12.11
CA VAL A 708 -0.13 25.40 10.72
C VAL A 708 -1.49 25.84 10.20
N SER A 709 -1.63 27.15 9.98
CA SER A 709 -2.78 27.77 9.34
C SER A 709 -2.56 27.81 7.83
N VAL A 710 -3.27 26.95 7.10
CA VAL A 710 -3.21 26.84 5.64
C VAL A 710 -4.20 27.79 4.99
N GLN A 711 -3.78 28.46 3.91
CA GLN A 711 -4.51 29.55 3.24
C GLN A 711 -4.98 30.63 4.21
N ASP A 712 -4.10 31.07 5.09
CA ASP A 712 -4.44 32.03 6.13
C ASP A 712 -4.85 33.40 5.53
N GLY A 713 -6.01 33.90 5.93
CA GLY A 713 -6.60 35.12 5.36
C GLY A 713 -5.93 36.43 5.77
N SER A 714 -4.91 36.40 6.64
CA SER A 714 -4.17 37.60 7.06
C SER A 714 -3.19 38.13 6.03
N GLY A 715 -2.87 37.35 4.98
CA GLY A 715 -1.89 37.72 3.97
C GLY A 715 -2.05 37.01 2.63
N THR A 716 -1.24 37.44 1.65
CA THR A 716 -1.04 36.78 0.35
C THR A 716 0.41 36.99 -0.09
N ASN A 717 0.90 36.15 -1.01
CA ASN A 717 2.25 36.23 -1.59
C ASN A 717 3.39 36.22 -0.56
N ASN A 718 3.21 35.45 0.51
CA ASN A 718 4.18 35.33 1.60
C ASN A 718 3.90 34.06 2.42
N ALA A 719 4.70 33.83 3.46
CA ALA A 719 4.38 32.97 4.60
C ALA A 719 5.02 33.60 5.86
N ASN A 720 4.89 32.97 7.02
CA ASN A 720 5.72 33.29 8.18
C ASN A 720 5.57 32.24 9.28
N PHE A 721 6.58 32.18 10.15
CA PHE A 721 6.59 31.41 11.37
C PHE A 721 6.79 32.30 12.59
N LEU A 722 5.88 32.20 13.57
CA LEU A 722 6.05 32.78 14.89
C LEU A 722 6.67 31.74 15.83
N THR A 723 7.94 31.96 16.20
CA THR A 723 8.63 31.12 17.18
C THR A 723 8.49 31.71 18.58
N LEU A 724 7.78 31.00 19.46
CA LEU A 724 7.71 31.32 20.89
C LEU A 724 8.73 30.48 21.68
N PRO A 725 9.03 30.85 22.95
CA PRO A 725 9.87 30.03 23.81
C PRO A 725 9.36 28.60 23.98
N ASP A 726 10.24 27.70 24.42
CA ASP A 726 9.92 26.30 24.76
C ASP A 726 8.67 26.18 25.65
N GLY A 727 7.77 25.24 25.33
CA GLY A 727 6.46 25.09 25.98
C GLY A 727 5.35 25.98 25.43
N GLN A 728 5.62 26.75 24.37
CA GLN A 728 4.60 27.50 23.62
C GLN A 728 4.64 27.16 22.13
N ALA A 729 3.48 26.74 21.61
CA ALA A 729 3.30 26.32 20.23
C ALA A 729 3.82 27.35 19.22
N GLY A 730 4.65 26.89 18.28
CA GLY A 730 5.02 27.66 17.09
C GLY A 730 3.82 27.84 16.18
N GLN A 731 3.71 28.98 15.49
CA GLN A 731 2.59 29.24 14.58
C GLN A 731 3.10 29.54 13.18
N MET A 732 2.85 28.62 12.25
CA MET A 732 3.12 28.77 10.83
C MET A 732 1.85 29.26 10.12
N ARG A 733 1.97 30.30 9.30
CA ARG A 733 0.88 30.82 8.46
C ARG A 733 1.31 30.74 7.00
N MET A 734 0.65 29.85 6.26
CA MET A 734 0.86 29.67 4.84
C MET A 734 -0.17 30.48 4.06
N TYR A 735 0.26 31.31 3.11
CA TYR A 735 -0.64 32.14 2.33
C TYR A 735 -0.81 31.68 0.88
N LEU A 736 -1.91 32.13 0.28
CA LEU A 736 -2.11 32.03 -1.16
C LEU A 736 -1.25 33.05 -1.91
N TRP A 737 -0.76 32.63 -3.07
CA TRP A 737 0.02 33.45 -3.99
C TRP A 737 -0.82 33.83 -5.22
N THR A 738 -0.91 35.13 -5.48
CA THR A 738 -1.76 35.76 -6.50
C THR A 738 -1.00 36.20 -7.74
N LEU A 739 0.20 35.63 -7.96
CA LEU A 739 1.07 35.91 -9.09
C LEU A 739 0.74 35.06 -10.34
N THR A 740 -0.20 34.12 -10.21
CA THR A 740 -0.64 33.21 -11.27
C THR A 740 -2.16 33.20 -11.41
N THR A 741 -2.65 32.55 -12.47
CA THR A 741 -4.06 32.22 -12.65
C THR A 741 -4.18 30.77 -13.13
N PRO A 742 -4.76 29.85 -12.35
CA PRO A 742 -5.25 30.05 -10.97
C PRO A 742 -4.14 30.44 -9.98
N LYS A 743 -4.52 30.93 -8.79
CA LYS A 743 -3.57 31.21 -7.69
C LYS A 743 -2.84 29.92 -7.28
N ARG A 744 -1.69 30.05 -6.62
CA ARG A 744 -0.93 28.91 -6.08
C ARG A 744 -0.96 28.91 -4.56
N ASP A 745 -1.03 27.74 -3.95
CA ASP A 745 -1.01 27.59 -2.49
C ASP A 745 0.43 27.43 -2.00
N GLY A 746 0.89 28.31 -1.11
CA GLY A 746 2.23 28.21 -0.54
C GLY A 746 2.45 26.95 0.30
N ALA A 747 1.39 26.32 0.80
CA ALA A 747 1.49 25.06 1.54
C ALA A 747 1.82 23.84 0.65
N LEU A 748 1.82 24.00 -0.67
CA LEU A 748 2.26 22.97 -1.63
C LEU A 748 3.66 23.25 -2.19
N GLU A 749 4.33 24.32 -1.75
CA GLU A 749 5.73 24.61 -2.08
C GLU A 749 6.60 24.31 -0.86
N ASN A 750 7.19 23.11 -0.86
CA ASN A 750 7.91 22.52 0.25
C ASN A 750 9.12 23.36 0.68
N ASP A 751 9.85 24.00 -0.24
CA ASP A 751 10.98 24.87 0.13
C ASP A 751 10.51 26.03 1.04
N ILE A 752 9.31 26.58 0.83
CA ILE A 752 8.69 27.57 1.72
C ILE A 752 8.29 26.93 3.05
N VAL A 753 7.65 25.76 3.05
CA VAL A 753 7.24 25.09 4.32
C VAL A 753 8.46 24.72 5.17
N VAL A 754 9.53 24.21 4.55
CA VAL A 754 10.82 23.91 5.19
C VAL A 754 11.49 25.17 5.69
N HIS A 755 11.48 26.25 4.90
CA HIS A 755 11.98 27.56 5.29
C HIS A 755 11.27 28.05 6.58
N GLU A 756 9.94 28.03 6.59
CA GLU A 756 9.17 28.48 7.75
C GLU A 756 9.41 27.61 9.00
N PHE A 757 9.45 26.28 8.84
CA PHE A 757 9.75 25.39 9.97
C PHE A 757 11.16 25.64 10.54
N THR A 758 12.12 25.95 9.66
CA THR A 758 13.51 26.24 10.05
C THR A 758 13.64 27.52 10.86
N HIS A 759 12.77 28.52 10.67
CA HIS A 759 12.70 29.65 11.62
C HIS A 759 12.41 29.18 13.04
N GLY A 760 11.50 28.21 13.19
CA GLY A 760 11.23 27.53 14.46
C GLY A 760 12.49 26.89 15.05
N VAL A 761 13.16 26.04 14.29
CA VAL A 761 14.37 25.32 14.72
C VAL A 761 15.48 26.30 15.12
N SER A 762 15.84 27.22 14.24
CA SER A 762 16.95 28.16 14.44
C SER A 762 16.71 29.11 15.62
N ASN A 763 15.47 29.61 15.82
CA ASN A 763 15.13 30.45 16.98
C ASN A 763 15.03 29.66 18.28
N ARG A 764 14.59 28.39 18.26
CA ARG A 764 14.57 27.52 19.45
C ARG A 764 15.98 27.13 19.86
N MET A 765 16.83 26.67 18.94
CA MET A 765 18.18 26.21 19.29
C MET A 765 19.12 27.38 19.63
N THR A 766 19.06 28.48 18.87
CA THR A 766 19.93 29.64 19.13
C THR A 766 19.56 30.29 20.45
N GLY A 767 20.50 30.31 21.40
CA GLY A 767 20.27 30.87 22.72
C GLY A 767 19.40 30.01 23.64
N GLY A 768 19.13 28.74 23.29
CA GLY A 768 18.63 27.71 24.22
C GLY A 768 17.17 27.85 24.64
N GLY A 769 16.25 27.66 23.69
CA GLY A 769 14.80 27.56 23.92
C GLY A 769 14.08 28.90 24.08
N THR A 770 14.78 30.02 23.93
CA THR A 770 14.20 31.36 24.19
C THR A 770 13.33 31.89 23.07
N GLY A 771 13.59 31.51 21.82
CA GLY A 771 12.91 32.08 20.65
C GLY A 771 13.26 33.55 20.35
N GLN A 772 14.24 34.14 21.06
CA GLN A 772 14.48 35.60 21.05
C GLN A 772 15.87 35.99 20.53
N CYS A 773 16.60 35.05 19.94
CA CYS A 773 18.03 35.22 19.69
C CYS A 773 18.42 35.46 18.23
N LEU A 774 17.46 35.65 17.33
CA LEU A 774 17.69 36.07 15.93
C LEU A 774 16.92 37.35 15.59
N GLN A 775 17.05 38.39 16.41
CA GLN A 775 16.20 39.58 16.37
C GLN A 775 16.90 40.83 15.81
N THR A 776 18.23 40.88 15.86
CA THR A 776 18.99 41.97 15.21
C THR A 776 18.97 41.81 13.69
N MET A 777 19.16 42.89 12.92
CA MET A 777 19.07 42.85 11.45
C MET A 777 20.00 41.79 10.82
N GLU A 778 21.25 41.68 11.27
CA GLU A 778 22.19 40.69 10.74
C GLU A 778 21.84 39.26 11.20
N ALA A 779 21.44 39.09 12.47
CA ALA A 779 21.04 37.78 13.01
C ALA A 779 19.74 37.26 12.40
N GLY A 780 18.74 38.13 12.25
CA GLY A 780 17.49 37.84 11.55
C GLY A 780 17.74 37.56 10.06
N GLY A 781 18.67 38.28 9.43
CA GLY A 781 19.13 37.96 8.08
C GLY A 781 19.76 36.57 7.98
N MET A 782 20.60 36.15 8.94
CA MET A 782 21.06 34.76 8.98
C MET A 782 19.90 33.79 9.25
N GLY A 783 18.89 34.19 10.04
CA GLY A 783 17.60 33.50 10.17
C GLY A 783 17.01 33.09 8.83
N GLU A 784 16.83 34.06 7.94
CA GLU A 784 16.38 33.84 6.55
C GLU A 784 17.33 32.92 5.78
N GLY A 785 18.64 33.13 5.93
CA GLY A 785 19.64 32.37 5.20
C GLY A 785 19.76 30.90 5.64
N TRP A 786 19.58 30.59 6.92
CA TRP A 786 19.53 29.22 7.41
C TRP A 786 18.28 28.50 6.92
N SER A 787 17.15 29.19 6.91
CA SER A 787 15.89 28.66 6.39
C SER A 787 15.98 28.30 4.91
N ASP A 788 16.57 29.17 4.09
CA ASP A 788 16.85 28.88 2.68
C ASP A 788 17.87 27.74 2.50
N ALA A 789 18.92 27.68 3.33
CA ALA A 789 19.94 26.63 3.25
C ALA A 789 19.39 25.25 3.65
N MET A 790 18.46 25.18 4.60
CA MET A 790 17.81 23.92 4.96
C MET A 790 16.95 23.39 3.81
N ALA A 791 16.19 24.26 3.13
CA ALA A 791 15.45 23.89 1.92
C ALA A 791 16.38 23.37 0.80
N ASP A 792 17.48 24.09 0.55
CA ASP A 792 18.52 23.68 -0.42
C ASP A 792 19.12 22.30 -0.10
N ILE A 793 19.41 22.02 1.17
CA ILE A 793 19.94 20.72 1.60
C ILE A 793 18.91 19.59 1.44
N THR A 794 17.65 19.82 1.81
CA THR A 794 16.59 18.79 1.71
C THR A 794 16.26 18.43 0.27
N GLU A 795 16.53 19.33 -0.68
CA GLU A 795 16.17 19.20 -2.09
C GLU A 795 17.39 18.99 -3.01
N ALA A 796 18.58 18.82 -2.43
CA ALA A 796 19.82 18.58 -3.15
C ALA A 796 19.74 17.27 -3.95
N LYS A 797 19.79 17.36 -5.29
CA LYS A 797 19.56 16.24 -6.22
C LYS A 797 20.74 15.87 -7.12
N SER A 798 21.84 16.61 -7.06
CA SER A 798 22.93 16.49 -8.03
C SER A 798 24.31 16.54 -7.38
N ASP A 799 25.23 15.79 -7.96
CA ASP A 799 26.65 15.85 -7.66
C ASP A 799 27.39 15.99 -9.01
N PRO A 800 27.93 17.17 -9.35
CA PRO A 800 28.05 18.37 -8.50
C PRO A 800 26.69 19.04 -8.22
N ILE A 801 26.63 19.79 -7.10
CA ILE A 801 25.44 20.55 -6.70
C ILE A 801 25.09 21.61 -7.75
N SER A 802 23.81 21.62 -8.16
CA SER A 802 23.23 22.56 -9.11
C SER A 802 22.81 23.86 -8.43
N ASP A 803 22.66 24.93 -9.21
CA ASP A 803 22.12 26.19 -8.70
C ASP A 803 20.71 25.99 -8.11
N PHE A 804 20.43 26.64 -6.99
CA PHE A 804 19.17 26.54 -6.26
C PHE A 804 18.37 27.83 -6.32
N THR A 805 17.04 27.72 -6.41
CA THR A 805 16.10 28.84 -6.37
C THR A 805 14.94 28.50 -5.45
N LEU A 806 14.48 29.48 -4.66
CA LEU A 806 13.38 29.30 -3.71
C LEU A 806 12.06 29.92 -4.22
N GLY A 807 10.93 29.26 -4.02
CA GLY A 807 9.59 29.76 -4.32
C GLY A 807 9.31 29.95 -5.81
N SER A 808 9.93 29.13 -6.66
CA SER A 808 9.84 29.27 -8.12
C SER A 808 8.45 28.93 -8.66
N TYR A 809 7.75 27.99 -8.02
CA TYR A 809 6.41 27.58 -8.43
C TYR A 809 5.40 28.67 -8.06
N VAL A 810 5.28 29.12 -6.81
CA VAL A 810 4.29 30.13 -6.41
C VAL A 810 4.49 31.49 -7.09
N THR A 811 5.73 31.83 -7.49
CA THR A 811 6.01 33.06 -8.24
C THR A 811 5.83 32.94 -9.74
N ASN A 812 5.80 31.71 -10.26
CA ASN A 812 5.86 31.40 -11.69
C ASN A 812 7.05 32.06 -12.38
N LYS A 813 8.18 32.11 -11.69
CA LYS A 813 9.44 32.68 -12.15
C LYS A 813 10.53 31.66 -11.89
N PRO A 814 11.22 31.15 -12.92
CA PRO A 814 12.35 30.24 -12.71
C PRO A 814 13.46 30.79 -11.82
N ALA A 815 13.54 32.11 -11.66
CA ALA A 815 14.51 32.75 -10.76
C ALA A 815 14.08 32.75 -9.28
N GLY A 816 12.85 32.34 -8.96
CA GLY A 816 12.31 32.34 -7.60
C GLY A 816 12.02 33.73 -7.02
N ILE A 817 12.00 33.81 -5.69
CA ILE A 817 11.73 35.05 -4.93
C ILE A 817 12.98 35.87 -4.59
N ARG A 818 14.16 35.23 -4.59
CA ARG A 818 15.44 35.84 -4.23
C ARG A 818 16.06 36.59 -5.42
N LYS A 819 16.97 37.53 -5.15
CA LYS A 819 17.59 38.36 -6.20
C LYS A 819 18.48 37.55 -7.15
N TYR A 820 19.20 36.55 -6.62
CA TYR A 820 20.05 35.65 -7.39
C TYR A 820 19.77 34.20 -6.99
N PRO A 821 19.90 33.23 -7.91
CA PRO A 821 20.03 31.82 -7.53
C PRO A 821 21.19 31.61 -6.57
N TYR A 822 21.10 30.66 -5.66
CA TYR A 822 22.26 30.19 -4.91
C TYR A 822 23.13 29.37 -5.86
N SER A 823 24.40 29.74 -5.94
CA SER A 823 25.29 29.25 -6.97
C SER A 823 26.73 29.29 -6.49
N THR A 824 27.52 28.32 -6.96
CA THR A 824 28.98 28.35 -6.82
C THR A 824 29.64 29.31 -7.83
N ASP A 825 28.94 29.73 -8.90
CA ASP A 825 29.45 30.70 -9.87
C ASP A 825 29.29 32.14 -9.36
N MET A 826 30.42 32.83 -9.21
CA MET A 826 30.53 34.25 -8.85
C MET A 826 29.86 35.21 -9.85
N LYS A 827 29.60 34.76 -11.09
CA LYS A 827 28.86 35.54 -12.09
C LYS A 827 27.36 35.43 -11.91
N THR A 828 26.87 34.23 -11.60
CA THR A 828 25.45 33.97 -11.35
C THR A 828 25.01 34.62 -10.05
N ASN A 829 25.78 34.42 -8.99
CA ASN A 829 25.57 35.08 -7.71
C ASN A 829 26.83 35.86 -7.30
N PRO A 830 26.84 37.20 -7.39
CA PRO A 830 28.01 38.01 -7.05
C PRO A 830 28.06 38.44 -5.58
N LEU A 831 27.15 37.94 -4.71
CA LEU A 831 27.08 38.37 -3.32
C LEU A 831 28.32 37.92 -2.53
N MET A 832 28.79 38.84 -1.69
CA MET A 832 29.98 38.75 -0.84
C MET A 832 29.64 39.26 0.56
N TYR A 833 30.44 38.93 1.57
CA TYR A 833 30.28 39.45 2.94
C TYR A 833 30.17 40.98 2.98
N SER A 834 30.93 41.70 2.14
CA SER A 834 30.86 43.16 2.03
C SER A 834 29.53 43.71 1.50
N SER A 835 28.71 42.87 0.86
CA SER A 835 27.37 43.27 0.39
C SER A 835 26.46 43.63 1.55
N VAL A 836 26.57 42.90 2.67
CA VAL A 836 25.77 43.07 3.90
C VAL A 836 25.81 44.51 4.41
N LYS A 837 26.94 45.21 4.23
CA LYS A 837 27.13 46.60 4.65
C LYS A 837 26.06 47.58 4.15
N THR A 838 25.49 47.29 2.98
CA THR A 838 24.54 48.18 2.29
C THR A 838 23.10 47.66 2.31
N LEU A 839 22.88 46.44 2.78
CA LEU A 839 21.58 45.81 2.85
C LEU A 839 20.90 46.18 4.18
N ASN A 840 19.60 46.42 4.13
CA ASN A 840 18.83 46.93 5.27
C ASN A 840 17.52 46.15 5.50
N GLU A 841 17.46 44.94 4.97
CA GLU A 841 16.29 44.08 4.95
C GLU A 841 16.80 42.64 5.09
N VAL A 842 16.15 41.85 5.95
CA VAL A 842 16.66 40.56 6.43
C VAL A 842 16.75 39.52 5.33
N HIS A 843 15.78 39.45 4.41
CA HIS A 843 15.81 38.47 3.31
C HIS A 843 17.00 38.73 2.39
N ASN A 844 17.27 40.00 2.05
CA ASN A 844 18.43 40.36 1.24
C ASN A 844 19.77 39.99 1.93
N ILE A 845 19.86 40.12 3.26
CA ILE A 845 21.03 39.71 4.03
C ILE A 845 21.12 38.17 4.04
N GLY A 846 19.99 37.49 4.20
CA GLY A 846 19.89 36.04 4.15
C GLY A 846 20.38 35.43 2.86
N GLU A 847 20.13 36.08 1.71
CA GLU A 847 20.68 35.63 0.42
C GLU A 847 22.21 35.54 0.41
N VAL A 848 22.91 36.41 1.16
CA VAL A 848 24.37 36.35 1.29
C VAL A 848 24.78 35.13 2.11
N TRP A 849 24.07 34.86 3.21
CA TRP A 849 24.37 33.75 4.13
C TRP A 849 24.04 32.39 3.50
N ALA A 850 22.84 32.24 2.95
CA ALA A 850 22.40 31.02 2.24
C ALA A 850 23.36 30.68 1.10
N ASN A 851 23.81 31.66 0.31
CA ASN A 851 24.76 31.39 -0.75
C ASN A 851 26.13 30.91 -0.22
N MET A 852 26.59 31.41 0.93
CA MET A 852 27.81 30.87 1.57
C MET A 852 27.62 29.40 1.98
N LEU A 853 26.45 29.06 2.54
CA LEU A 853 26.12 27.70 2.93
C LEU A 853 25.92 26.76 1.73
N HIS A 854 25.36 27.24 0.62
CA HIS A 854 25.28 26.53 -0.65
C HIS A 854 26.67 26.17 -1.19
N ASN A 855 27.63 27.11 -1.11
CA ASN A 855 29.02 26.84 -1.51
C ASN A 855 29.69 25.81 -0.58
N LEU A 856 29.38 25.84 0.73
CA LEU A 856 29.83 24.82 1.68
C LEU A 856 29.23 23.44 1.37
N LEU A 857 27.93 23.37 1.08
CA LEU A 857 27.24 22.14 0.68
C LEU A 857 27.88 21.56 -0.59
N ALA A 858 28.11 22.38 -1.61
CA ALA A 858 28.75 21.97 -2.86
C ALA A 858 30.15 21.40 -2.64
N ASP A 859 30.99 22.06 -1.83
CA ASP A 859 32.33 21.59 -1.52
C ASP A 859 32.30 20.26 -0.74
N LEU A 860 31.39 20.13 0.23
CA LEU A 860 31.23 18.90 1.03
C LEU A 860 30.74 17.74 0.17
N VAL A 861 29.76 17.97 -0.70
CA VAL A 861 29.25 16.96 -1.65
C VAL A 861 30.33 16.56 -2.65
N ALA A 862 31.10 17.51 -3.18
CA ALA A 862 32.22 17.19 -4.07
C ALA A 862 33.29 16.31 -3.38
N LYS A 863 33.45 16.42 -2.06
CA LYS A 863 34.42 15.62 -1.29
C LYS A 863 33.87 14.26 -0.84
N TYR A 864 32.61 14.20 -0.43
CA TYR A 864 32.02 13.05 0.27
C TYR A 864 30.88 12.36 -0.47
N GLY A 865 30.49 12.89 -1.62
CA GLY A 865 29.32 12.46 -2.39
C GLY A 865 28.01 12.96 -1.81
N LEU A 866 26.96 12.93 -2.62
CA LEU A 866 25.58 13.22 -2.21
C LEU A 866 24.90 11.97 -1.66
N GLY A 867 24.44 12.03 -0.42
CA GLY A 867 23.61 11.00 0.20
C GLY A 867 22.20 11.05 -0.36
N LYS A 868 21.65 9.87 -0.71
CA LYS A 868 20.28 9.76 -1.21
C LYS A 868 19.22 9.91 -0.13
N GLU A 869 19.59 9.60 1.11
CA GLU A 869 18.76 9.75 2.30
C GLU A 869 19.57 10.60 3.29
N LEU A 870 18.93 11.55 3.97
CA LEU A 870 19.59 12.44 4.93
C LEU A 870 19.81 11.75 6.29
N LYS A 871 20.41 10.55 6.31
CA LYS A 871 20.67 9.82 7.55
C LYS A 871 21.80 10.44 8.36
N PRO A 872 21.63 10.67 9.67
CA PRO A 872 22.65 11.33 10.49
C PRO A 872 23.91 10.47 10.69
N GLU A 873 23.83 9.15 10.56
CA GLU A 873 24.97 8.24 10.65
C GLU A 873 25.83 8.19 9.37
N GLU A 874 25.34 8.74 8.25
CA GLU A 874 26.10 8.78 7.00
C GLU A 874 27.06 9.99 6.97
N GLU A 875 28.31 9.76 6.59
CA GLU A 875 29.30 10.83 6.34
C GLU A 875 29.23 11.35 4.88
N THR A 876 28.02 11.49 4.33
CA THR A 876 27.79 12.11 3.01
C THR A 876 27.82 13.63 3.12
N GLY A 877 28.08 14.33 2.01
CA GLY A 877 28.30 15.78 2.03
C GLY A 877 27.11 16.58 2.56
N ASN A 878 25.89 16.20 2.18
CA ASN A 878 24.64 16.81 2.66
C ASN A 878 24.33 16.44 4.12
N SER A 879 24.58 15.22 4.58
CA SER A 879 24.45 14.87 6.01
C SER A 879 25.47 15.60 6.88
N ILE A 880 26.72 15.77 6.40
CA ILE A 880 27.74 16.57 7.10
C ILE A 880 27.32 18.04 7.15
N ALA A 881 26.85 18.62 6.03
CA ALA A 881 26.38 20.00 6.00
C ALA A 881 25.25 20.24 7.01
N LEU A 882 24.29 19.31 7.08
CA LEU A 882 23.17 19.38 8.03
C LEU A 882 23.63 19.30 9.49
N HIS A 883 24.54 18.37 9.84
CA HIS A 883 25.14 18.33 11.19
C HIS A 883 25.83 19.63 11.56
N LEU A 884 26.61 20.21 10.64
CA LEU A 884 27.33 21.45 10.90
C LEU A 884 26.40 22.64 11.14
N ILE A 885 25.26 22.70 10.45
CA ILE A 885 24.23 23.73 10.67
C ILE A 885 23.55 23.52 12.03
N MET A 886 23.05 22.31 12.30
CA MET A 886 22.31 21.98 13.52
C MET A 886 23.16 22.17 14.79
N ASP A 887 24.40 21.68 14.78
CA ASP A 887 25.36 21.88 15.88
C ASP A 887 25.76 23.36 16.00
N GLY A 888 25.87 24.06 14.86
CA GLY A 888 26.18 25.48 14.81
C GLY A 888 25.15 26.34 15.57
N PHE A 889 23.86 26.01 15.48
CA PHE A 889 22.81 26.70 16.23
C PHE A 889 23.01 26.61 17.75
N ALA A 890 23.39 25.44 18.25
CA ALA A 890 23.63 25.21 19.67
C ALA A 890 24.90 25.91 20.18
N LEU A 891 25.87 26.18 19.30
CA LEU A 891 27.17 26.77 19.65
C LEU A 891 27.20 28.30 19.53
N GLN A 892 26.43 28.88 18.61
CA GLN A 892 26.50 30.31 18.33
C GLN A 892 25.88 31.17 19.46
N PRO A 893 26.38 32.40 19.67
CA PRO A 893 25.82 33.29 20.69
C PRO A 893 24.42 33.79 20.29
N CYS A 894 23.68 34.30 21.27
CA CYS A 894 22.44 35.03 21.02
C CYS A 894 22.71 36.29 20.18
N ASN A 895 21.89 36.51 19.15
CA ASN A 895 22.07 37.53 18.11
C ASN A 895 23.46 37.48 17.47
N PRO A 896 23.81 36.37 16.81
CA PRO A 896 25.12 36.20 16.21
C PRO A 896 25.33 37.17 15.04
N THR A 897 26.59 37.42 14.73
CA THR A 897 27.07 37.99 13.45
C THR A 897 27.48 36.87 12.51
N PHE A 898 27.68 37.17 11.21
CA PHE A 898 28.20 36.21 10.22
C PHE A 898 29.51 35.58 10.68
N ILE A 899 30.39 36.35 11.30
CA ILE A 899 31.69 35.88 11.80
C ILE A 899 31.49 34.85 12.92
N SER A 900 30.65 35.18 13.91
CA SER A 900 30.40 34.24 15.01
C SER A 900 29.65 32.99 14.58
N ALA A 901 28.75 33.08 13.59
CA ALA A 901 28.05 31.92 13.04
C ALA A 901 28.99 31.01 12.23
N ARG A 902 29.87 31.59 11.40
CA ARG A 902 30.95 30.86 10.72
C ARG A 902 31.85 30.14 11.73
N ASP A 903 32.28 30.85 12.77
CA ASP A 903 33.16 30.28 13.79
C ASP A 903 32.46 29.15 14.57
N ALA A 904 31.14 29.26 14.79
CA ALA A 904 30.32 28.19 15.37
C ALA A 904 30.27 26.94 14.47
N ILE A 905 30.12 27.11 13.15
CA ILE A 905 30.18 25.99 12.18
C ILE A 905 31.56 25.32 12.17
N ILE A 906 32.64 26.09 12.23
CA ILE A 906 34.00 25.53 12.34
C ILE A 906 34.17 24.78 13.65
N GLN A 907 33.60 25.29 14.74
CA GLN A 907 33.64 24.63 16.05
C GLN A 907 32.77 23.35 16.06
N ALA A 908 31.64 23.33 15.35
CA ALA A 908 30.84 22.13 15.14
C ALA A 908 31.65 21.02 14.46
N ASP A 909 32.38 21.36 13.39
CA ASP A 909 33.27 20.40 12.71
C ASP A 909 34.38 19.89 13.64
N LEU A 910 34.92 20.76 14.49
CA LEU A 910 35.93 20.37 15.46
C LEU A 910 35.35 19.41 16.52
N ASN A 911 34.13 19.65 16.97
CA ASN A 911 33.48 18.82 17.99
C ASN A 911 33.07 17.45 17.45
N ARG A 912 32.53 17.40 16.23
CA ARG A 912 31.92 16.20 15.66
C ARG A 912 32.89 15.37 14.83
N TYR A 913 33.73 16.03 14.05
CA TYR A 913 34.58 15.39 13.04
C TYR A 913 36.07 15.63 13.28
N ASP A 914 36.46 16.00 14.51
CA ASP A 914 37.84 16.31 14.89
C ASP A 914 38.52 17.37 13.98
N GLY A 915 37.73 18.23 13.33
CA GLY A 915 38.23 19.28 12.44
C GLY A 915 38.63 18.79 11.04
N LYS A 916 38.19 17.58 10.62
CA LYS A 916 38.51 16.94 9.33
C LYS A 916 38.07 17.79 8.12
N ASN A 917 37.09 18.68 8.28
CA ASN A 917 36.57 19.52 7.20
C ASN A 917 36.98 20.98 7.30
N LYS A 918 37.72 21.37 8.35
CA LYS A 918 38.15 22.74 8.63
C LYS A 918 38.61 23.53 7.40
N CYS A 919 39.51 22.99 6.57
CA CYS A 919 40.02 23.75 5.42
C CYS A 919 38.96 23.96 4.34
N LEU A 920 38.11 22.96 4.11
CA LEU A 920 36.99 23.05 3.17
C LEU A 920 36.00 24.13 3.63
N ILE A 921 35.65 24.12 4.92
CA ILE A 921 34.78 25.14 5.52
C ILE A 921 35.38 26.54 5.37
N TRP A 922 36.66 26.71 5.71
CA TRP A 922 37.35 28.00 5.54
C TRP A 922 37.39 28.47 4.10
N HIS A 923 37.63 27.57 3.14
CA HIS A 923 37.62 27.91 1.72
C HIS A 923 36.25 28.39 1.26
N ALA A 924 35.17 27.67 1.56
CA ALA A 924 33.82 28.05 1.17
C ALA A 924 33.45 29.47 1.65
N PHE A 925 33.73 29.80 2.91
CA PHE A 925 33.48 31.13 3.45
C PHE A 925 34.42 32.20 2.88
N ALA A 926 35.71 31.90 2.74
CA ALA A 926 36.69 32.84 2.20
C ALA A 926 36.42 33.19 0.73
N MET A 927 35.93 32.25 -0.09
CA MET A 927 35.52 32.52 -1.48
C MET A 927 34.43 33.59 -1.57
N ARG A 928 33.61 33.73 -0.54
CA ARG A 928 32.53 34.72 -0.43
C ARG A 928 32.89 35.91 0.49
N GLY A 929 34.18 36.10 0.78
CA GLY A 929 34.69 37.24 1.53
C GLY A 929 34.62 37.11 3.05
N LEU A 930 34.15 35.98 3.60
CA LEU A 930 34.08 35.74 5.05
C LEU A 930 35.29 34.92 5.55
N GLY A 931 36.48 35.19 5.02
CA GLY A 931 37.74 34.56 5.41
C GLY A 931 38.30 35.02 6.76
N LEU A 932 39.49 34.55 7.10
CA LEU A 932 40.11 34.67 8.43
C LEU A 932 40.20 36.11 8.94
N SER A 933 40.48 37.06 8.04
CA SER A 933 40.68 38.47 8.38
C SER A 933 39.43 39.34 8.18
N ALA A 934 38.28 38.74 7.83
CA ALA A 934 37.04 39.46 7.58
C ALA A 934 36.54 40.15 8.87
N LYS A 935 36.12 41.41 8.75
CA LYS A 935 35.57 42.21 9.86
C LYS A 935 34.81 43.40 9.32
N ASP A 936 33.84 43.91 10.09
CA ASP A 936 33.10 45.14 9.76
C ASP A 936 32.56 45.16 8.32
N HIS A 937 32.11 43.99 7.82
CA HIS A 937 31.64 43.80 6.43
C HIS A 937 32.70 44.18 5.39
N VAL A 938 33.97 43.89 5.67
CA VAL A 938 35.09 43.97 4.71
C VAL A 938 35.53 42.55 4.35
N ASP A 939 35.59 42.28 3.04
CA ASP A 939 35.93 40.96 2.53
C ASP A 939 37.38 40.56 2.87
N SER A 940 37.56 39.29 3.20
CA SER A 940 38.86 38.62 3.24
C SER A 940 38.76 37.27 2.55
N GLY A 941 39.70 36.99 1.65
CA GLY A 941 39.89 35.66 1.05
C GLY A 941 40.93 34.81 1.78
N ASP A 942 41.43 35.26 2.94
CA ASP A 942 42.48 34.57 3.68
C ASP A 942 41.91 33.31 4.35
N VAL A 943 42.69 32.24 4.36
CA VAL A 943 42.41 31.01 5.14
C VAL A 943 43.53 30.77 6.16
N PRO A 944 43.28 30.02 7.25
CA PRO A 944 44.33 29.68 8.22
C PRO A 944 45.49 28.93 7.59
N LYS A 945 46.72 29.19 8.06
CA LYS A 945 47.91 28.46 7.62
C LYS A 945 47.75 26.95 7.83
N GLY A 946 47.99 26.16 6.80
CA GLY A 946 47.86 24.69 6.82
C GLY A 946 46.57 24.20 6.17
N CYS A 947 45.68 25.16 5.85
CA CYS A 947 44.96 25.19 4.60
C CYS A 947 45.86 25.93 3.57
#